data_AF-Q73TS7-F1
#
_entry.id   AF-Q73TS7-F1
#
_cell.length_a   1.000
_cell.length_b   1.000
_cell.length_c   1.000
_cell.angle_alpha   90.00
_cell.angle_beta   90.00
_cell.angle_gamma   90.00
#
_symmetry.space_group_name_H-M   'P 1'
#
loop_
_entity.id
_entity.type
_entity.pdbx_description
1 polymer ?
#
loop_
_entity_poly.entity_id
_entity_poly.type
_entity_poly.pdbx_seq_one_letter_code
_entity_poly.pdbx_strand_id
1 'polypeptide(L)'
;MFAWWGRTVYRYRYIVIGVTVALCLLGGVFGISLGKHVTQSGFYDDASQSVKASVLGDQTYGRDRTSHVVATFTTPDGKTVDDAGWRDKVVAELNKFKADHPDQVVGWAGWLAAPDSTNPVIKGMVSEDKKHTFVSIPLKGDDDDTILNNYKAIAPDMQKLNGGAVQLAGLEPIANALTGTIATDQRRMEVLAVPMVAVVLFLVFGGAVAAGLPAIVGGLSIAGSLGILRLVAVFGPVHYFAQPVVSLIGLGIAIDYGLFVVSRFREEIAEGYDTEAAVRRTVMTAGRTVTFSAVLIIASSASLLVLPQGFVHSLTYAIFAAVGLAALLSITFLPACLGILGRHVDALGVRTAFRVPFLRNWKYSRAYLNWLADRLQKTKTREEVEAGFWGKLVNWVMRKPLAFAIPIAVGMILLVIPLGNLSFGGMSEKYLPPNNPVRLAQEHFDKQFPGYRTEQLTVVIQSDNHSKVTDQQVADIRNRISGIGGFTDKTWQERPCPTIAGNPCVPGPNGTTVPKDGSVRVIQNGLANRNDAAKKIAELRAVNPPKGLNLYVGGTPALEQDSIHSLFDKAPLMLVLLLGATLLLMFLAFGSVVLPIKAVLMSALTLGSTMGILTWIFVDGHLSGVLNFTPTPLMVVVIALVVAVGFGLATDYEVFLVSRMVEARERGMSTAEAIRIGTATTGRLITAAAMVLAVVASSFVFSDLVLMKYLAFGLMAALLLDATVVRMFLVPSVMKLLGDDCWWAPRWARRLQNKIGLGEIDLPDERKRPTLNGRPARPPVAASLVAAAPRPPHDPTHPAAPEPSRPARPAPAEPRPAQEPAASTTRIPARPNQPTEAQTTRFAAPGAPGRQRPPEPRPATPQRPPAQAAPPSGDQTRAIPVPGNRPDDGDSDADAAEPTTALPKMRAEGSGGSESDAAGDQANARGQGENGDPARQRRRAGGGLSAQDLLRREGRL
;
A
#
# COMPACT_ATOMS: atom_id res chain seq x y z
N MET A 1 8.35 29.58 -2.68
CA MET A 1 9.30 28.59 -2.10
C MET A 1 10.14 27.87 -3.16
N PHE A 2 9.55 27.01 -4.01
CA PHE A 2 10.27 26.11 -4.94
C PHE A 2 11.34 26.77 -5.84
N ALA A 3 11.15 28.04 -6.24
CA ALA A 3 12.13 28.82 -7.00
C ALA A 3 13.50 28.95 -6.32
N TRP A 4 13.50 29.17 -5.00
CA TRP A 4 14.72 29.22 -4.19
C TRP A 4 15.36 27.84 -4.11
N TRP A 5 14.57 26.79 -3.85
CA TRP A 5 15.06 25.42 -3.74
C TRP A 5 15.75 24.94 -5.02
N GLY A 6 15.12 25.13 -6.20
CA GLY A 6 15.72 24.73 -7.48
C GLY A 6 17.06 25.41 -7.78
N ARG A 7 17.23 26.68 -7.38
CA ARG A 7 18.52 27.41 -7.52
C ARG A 7 19.56 26.89 -6.51
N THR A 8 19.15 26.62 -5.27
CA THR A 8 20.01 26.06 -4.22
C THR A 8 20.51 24.66 -4.57
N VAL A 9 19.64 23.78 -5.08
CA VAL A 9 20.00 22.44 -5.55
C VAL A 9 20.98 22.50 -6.72
N TYR A 10 20.76 23.39 -7.70
CA TYR A 10 21.73 23.56 -8.80
C TYR A 10 23.10 24.06 -8.31
N ARG A 11 23.13 25.01 -7.36
CA ARG A 11 24.36 25.56 -6.79
C ARG A 11 25.17 24.52 -6.01
N TYR A 12 24.52 23.68 -5.21
CA TYR A 12 25.19 22.71 -4.32
C TYR A 12 25.09 21.25 -4.81
N ARG A 13 24.76 21.04 -6.09
CA ARG A 13 24.44 19.72 -6.70
C ARG A 13 25.34 18.56 -6.30
N TYR A 14 26.67 18.75 -6.26
CA TYR A 14 27.62 17.70 -5.87
C TYR A 14 27.47 17.27 -4.40
N ILE A 15 27.25 18.23 -3.50
CA ILE A 15 27.00 17.96 -2.06
C ILE A 15 25.63 17.30 -1.88
N VAL A 16 24.60 17.81 -2.59
CA VAL A 16 23.25 17.24 -2.54
C VAL A 16 23.27 15.77 -2.96
N ILE A 17 23.93 15.41 -4.06
CA ILE A 17 24.09 14.02 -4.51
C ILE A 17 24.88 13.21 -3.48
N GLY A 18 26.05 13.69 -3.04
CA GLY A 18 26.88 12.95 -2.09
C GLY A 18 26.15 12.62 -0.79
N VAL A 19 25.45 13.59 -0.20
CA VAL A 19 24.69 13.41 1.05
C VAL A 19 23.46 12.53 0.84
N THR A 20 22.66 12.75 -0.21
CA THR A 20 21.44 11.95 -0.44
C THR A 20 21.76 10.49 -0.76
N VAL A 21 22.78 10.23 -1.59
CA VAL A 21 23.24 8.87 -1.88
C VAL A 21 23.83 8.21 -0.64
N ALA A 22 24.68 8.91 0.13
CA ALA A 22 25.24 8.35 1.36
C ALA A 22 24.15 7.98 2.37
N LEU A 23 23.17 8.85 2.62
CA LEU A 23 22.06 8.57 3.54
C LEU A 23 21.18 7.41 3.06
N CYS A 24 20.86 7.32 1.76
CA CYS A 24 20.06 6.21 1.24
C CYS A 24 20.81 4.87 1.25
N LEU A 25 22.12 4.86 0.98
CA LEU A 25 22.93 3.64 1.03
C LEU A 25 23.22 3.19 2.47
N LEU A 26 23.52 4.11 3.39
CA LEU A 26 23.64 3.79 4.82
C LEU A 26 22.30 3.31 5.40
N GLY A 27 21.20 3.96 5.02
CA GLY A 27 19.84 3.51 5.32
C GLY A 27 19.57 2.11 4.78
N GLY A 28 19.98 1.82 3.54
CA GLY A 28 19.89 0.48 2.95
C GLY A 28 20.67 -0.58 3.73
N VAL A 29 21.95 -0.31 4.04
CA VAL A 29 22.80 -1.24 4.81
C VAL A 29 22.24 -1.51 6.21
N PHE A 30 21.71 -0.49 6.89
CA PHE A 30 20.98 -0.65 8.16
C PHE A 30 19.68 -1.45 7.97
N GLY A 31 18.93 -1.14 6.91
CA GLY A 31 17.67 -1.74 6.50
C GLY A 31 17.74 -3.22 6.13
N ILE A 32 18.90 -3.75 5.72
CA ILE A 32 19.12 -5.20 5.52
C ILE A 32 18.76 -6.00 6.80
N SER A 33 18.93 -5.39 7.98
CA SER A 33 18.57 -6.05 9.25
C SER A 33 17.06 -6.08 9.54
N LEU A 34 16.22 -5.37 8.77
CA LEU A 34 14.77 -5.27 9.03
C LEU A 34 14.07 -6.63 9.06
N GLY A 35 14.47 -7.58 8.21
CA GLY A 35 13.92 -8.94 8.20
C GLY A 35 14.10 -9.75 9.49
N LYS A 36 14.91 -9.27 10.45
CA LYS A 36 15.07 -9.84 11.80
C LYS A 36 14.36 -9.05 12.91
N HIS A 37 13.67 -7.98 12.55
CA HIS A 37 13.02 -7.03 13.47
C HIS A 37 11.61 -6.67 12.99
N VAL A 38 10.96 -7.61 12.29
CA VAL A 38 9.55 -7.51 11.87
C VAL A 38 8.71 -8.54 12.60
N THR A 39 7.45 -8.18 12.87
CA THR A 39 6.46 -9.05 13.52
C THR A 39 5.49 -9.68 12.54
N GLN A 40 4.90 -10.82 12.91
CA GLN A 40 3.70 -11.37 12.27
C GLN A 40 2.37 -10.94 12.91
N SER A 41 2.40 -10.40 14.13
CA SER A 41 1.20 -10.06 14.93
C SER A 41 0.64 -8.67 14.60
N GLY A 42 -0.51 -8.29 15.19
CA GLY A 42 -1.15 -6.97 14.99
C GLY A 42 -2.28 -6.92 13.95
N PHE A 43 -2.87 -8.07 13.59
CA PHE A 43 -4.11 -8.16 12.79
C PHE A 43 -5.40 -7.92 13.60
N TYR A 44 -5.30 -7.87 14.92
CA TYR A 44 -6.42 -7.72 15.86
C TYR A 44 -6.42 -6.32 16.51
N ASP A 45 -7.50 -5.98 17.20
CA ASP A 45 -7.61 -4.76 18.02
C ASP A 45 -7.08 -5.07 19.42
N ASP A 46 -5.92 -4.53 19.77
CA ASP A 46 -5.24 -4.77 21.06
C ASP A 46 -6.03 -4.22 22.26
N ALA A 47 -6.98 -3.30 22.04
CA ALA A 47 -7.87 -2.78 23.08
C ALA A 47 -9.15 -3.62 23.27
N SER A 48 -9.36 -4.64 22.44
CA SER A 48 -10.61 -5.43 22.41
C SER A 48 -10.81 -6.37 23.60
N GLN A 49 -12.07 -6.77 23.82
CA GLN A 49 -12.41 -7.73 24.86
C GLN A 49 -11.77 -9.10 24.62
N SER A 50 -11.64 -9.53 23.37
CA SER A 50 -11.06 -10.82 22.99
C SER A 50 -9.54 -10.88 23.09
N VAL A 51 -8.82 -9.78 22.84
CA VAL A 51 -7.38 -9.71 23.15
C VAL A 51 -7.17 -9.75 24.65
N LYS A 52 -7.93 -8.97 25.44
CA LYS A 52 -7.86 -9.04 26.92
C LYS A 52 -8.15 -10.45 27.45
N ALA A 53 -9.16 -11.14 26.90
CA ALA A 53 -9.46 -12.53 27.23
C ALA A 53 -8.28 -13.47 26.94
N SER A 54 -7.69 -13.35 25.75
CA SER A 54 -6.55 -14.19 25.33
C SER A 54 -5.32 -13.98 26.21
N VAL A 55 -4.94 -12.72 26.47
CA VAL A 55 -3.81 -12.38 27.34
C VAL A 55 -4.01 -12.91 28.76
N LEU A 56 -5.21 -12.72 29.34
CA LEU A 56 -5.51 -13.18 30.70
C LEU A 56 -5.55 -14.71 30.78
N GLY A 57 -6.13 -15.39 29.79
CA GLY A 57 -6.15 -16.85 29.71
C GLY A 57 -4.73 -17.45 29.61
N ASP A 58 -3.86 -16.87 28.80
CA ASP A 58 -2.47 -17.31 28.63
C ASP A 58 -1.59 -16.98 29.85
N GLN A 59 -1.85 -15.89 30.55
CA GLN A 59 -1.19 -15.59 31.84
C GLN A 59 -1.61 -16.57 32.95
N THR A 60 -2.85 -17.05 32.94
CA THR A 60 -3.40 -17.93 33.99
C THR A 60 -3.14 -19.42 33.75
N TYR A 61 -3.31 -19.91 32.52
CA TYR A 61 -3.18 -21.34 32.16
C TYR A 61 -1.89 -21.65 31.36
N GLY A 62 -1.15 -20.61 30.96
CA GLY A 62 -0.07 -20.71 29.97
C GLY A 62 -0.61 -20.72 28.54
N ARG A 63 0.15 -20.15 27.60
CA ARG A 63 -0.13 -20.23 26.16
C ARG A 63 -0.29 -21.69 25.73
N ASP A 64 -1.26 -21.97 24.85
CA ASP A 64 -1.30 -23.26 24.17
C ASP A 64 -0.09 -23.41 23.26
N ARG A 65 0.72 -24.44 23.51
CA ARG A 65 1.87 -24.80 22.67
C ARG A 65 1.64 -26.09 21.87
N THR A 66 0.48 -26.73 22.01
CA THR A 66 0.16 -27.99 21.32
C THR A 66 -0.02 -27.79 19.81
N SER A 67 -0.50 -26.62 19.41
CA SER A 67 -0.79 -26.25 18.01
C SER A 67 0.43 -25.70 17.22
N HIS A 68 1.60 -25.52 17.86
CA HIS A 68 2.79 -24.92 17.22
C HIS A 68 3.25 -25.72 15.99
N VAL A 69 3.59 -27.00 16.19
CA VAL A 69 4.03 -27.92 15.14
C VAL A 69 3.32 -29.25 15.35
N VAL A 70 2.68 -29.72 14.29
CA VAL A 70 2.06 -31.04 14.17
C VAL A 70 2.86 -31.80 13.13
N ALA A 71 3.57 -32.85 13.55
CA ALA A 71 4.37 -33.70 12.67
C ALA A 71 3.65 -35.03 12.46
N THR A 72 3.08 -35.22 11.26
CA THR A 72 2.41 -36.46 10.85
C THR A 72 3.41 -37.41 10.22
N PHE A 73 3.53 -38.60 10.81
CA PHE A 73 4.36 -39.70 10.33
C PHE A 73 3.51 -40.72 9.58
N THR A 74 4.08 -41.28 8.51
CA THR A 74 3.51 -42.38 7.73
C THR A 74 4.45 -43.58 7.80
N THR A 75 3.89 -44.78 7.96
CA THR A 75 4.65 -46.03 7.98
C THR A 75 5.12 -46.43 6.57
N PRO A 76 6.23 -47.19 6.44
CA PRO A 76 6.61 -47.80 5.16
C PRO A 76 5.55 -48.77 4.65
N ASP A 77 5.52 -49.00 3.33
CA ASP A 77 4.56 -49.91 2.71
C ASP A 77 4.55 -51.30 3.37
N GLY A 78 3.35 -51.79 3.69
CA GLY A 78 3.14 -53.06 4.38
C GLY A 78 3.31 -53.04 5.91
N LYS A 79 3.72 -51.92 6.53
CA LYS A 79 3.81 -51.77 7.99
C LYS A 79 2.66 -50.91 8.56
N THR A 80 2.31 -51.16 9.82
CA THR A 80 1.44 -50.32 10.65
C THR A 80 2.23 -49.63 11.77
N VAL A 81 1.64 -48.64 12.44
CA VAL A 81 2.28 -47.91 13.55
C VAL A 81 2.57 -48.78 14.78
N ASP A 82 1.95 -49.97 14.86
CA ASP A 82 2.22 -50.97 15.90
C ASP A 82 3.60 -51.65 15.71
N ASP A 83 4.23 -51.53 14.53
CA ASP A 83 5.53 -52.13 14.22
C ASP A 83 6.63 -51.56 15.13
N ALA A 84 7.05 -52.36 16.13
CA ALA A 84 8.00 -51.91 17.14
C ALA A 84 9.31 -51.40 16.54
N GLY A 85 9.85 -52.06 15.51
CA GLY A 85 11.10 -51.63 14.86
C GLY A 85 11.01 -50.25 14.21
N TRP A 86 9.87 -49.90 13.61
CA TRP A 86 9.62 -48.55 13.10
C TRP A 86 9.32 -47.56 14.24
N ARG A 87 8.44 -47.92 15.17
CA ARG A 87 8.02 -47.08 16.31
C ARG A 87 9.21 -46.67 17.17
N ASP A 88 10.03 -47.63 17.60
CA ASP A 88 11.20 -47.38 18.44
C ASP A 88 12.28 -46.56 17.70
N LYS A 89 12.42 -46.73 16.38
CA LYS A 89 13.27 -45.88 15.54
C LYS A 89 12.79 -44.43 15.52
N VAL A 90 11.50 -44.18 15.25
CA VAL A 90 10.95 -42.80 15.19
C VAL A 90 11.01 -42.14 16.58
N VAL A 91 10.76 -42.90 17.65
CA VAL A 91 10.92 -42.42 19.03
C VAL A 91 12.39 -42.07 19.35
N ALA A 92 13.36 -42.87 18.88
CA ALA A 92 14.77 -42.55 19.02
C ALA A 92 15.17 -41.28 18.22
N GLU A 93 14.67 -41.12 16.99
CA GLU A 93 14.87 -39.90 16.18
C GLU A 93 14.28 -38.66 16.85
N LEU A 94 13.05 -38.73 17.37
CA LEU A 94 12.39 -37.62 18.10
C LEU A 94 13.10 -37.26 19.41
N ASN A 95 13.55 -38.27 20.17
CA ASN A 95 14.30 -38.04 21.41
C ASN A 95 15.69 -37.46 21.14
N LYS A 96 16.37 -37.89 20.07
CA LYS A 96 17.62 -37.26 19.61
C LYS A 96 17.38 -35.81 19.17
N PHE A 97 16.37 -35.56 18.33
CA PHE A 97 16.02 -34.21 17.87
C PHE A 97 15.74 -33.25 19.04
N LYS A 98 15.06 -33.71 20.10
CA LYS A 98 14.88 -32.94 21.34
C LYS A 98 16.21 -32.64 22.06
N ALA A 99 17.14 -33.59 22.07
CA ALA A 99 18.45 -33.44 22.71
C ALA A 99 19.43 -32.56 21.90
N ASP A 100 19.31 -32.55 20.57
CA ASP A 100 20.10 -31.72 19.66
C ASP A 100 19.60 -30.25 19.62
N HIS A 101 18.31 -30.00 19.94
CA HIS A 101 17.69 -28.65 19.93
C HIS A 101 17.02 -28.24 21.27
N PRO A 102 17.74 -28.30 22.41
CA PRO A 102 17.17 -28.11 23.74
C PRO A 102 16.71 -26.68 24.00
N ASP A 103 17.21 -25.68 23.26
CA ASP A 103 16.87 -24.26 23.44
C ASP A 103 15.64 -23.82 22.63
N GLN A 104 15.25 -24.60 21.61
CA GLN A 104 14.12 -24.31 20.73
C GLN A 104 12.90 -25.21 21.04
N VAL A 105 13.12 -26.43 21.51
CA VAL A 105 12.07 -27.45 21.71
C VAL A 105 11.79 -27.64 23.21
N VAL A 106 10.51 -27.66 23.62
CA VAL A 106 10.11 -28.04 24.99
C VAL A 106 10.07 -29.57 25.12
N GLY A 107 9.52 -30.23 24.11
CA GLY A 107 9.45 -31.68 23.99
C GLY A 107 8.62 -32.08 22.78
N TRP A 108 8.14 -33.33 22.79
CA TRP A 108 7.17 -33.83 21.83
C TRP A 108 6.13 -34.67 22.59
N ALA A 109 4.91 -34.76 22.08
CA ALA A 109 3.81 -35.51 22.68
C ALA A 109 2.92 -36.14 21.60
N GLY A 110 2.54 -37.40 21.78
CA GLY A 110 1.64 -38.13 20.88
C GLY A 110 1.53 -39.60 21.26
N TRP A 111 0.77 -40.38 20.48
CA TRP A 111 0.60 -41.82 20.73
C TRP A 111 1.94 -42.58 20.80
N LEU A 112 2.92 -42.19 19.97
CA LEU A 112 4.28 -42.76 19.98
C LEU A 112 4.99 -42.67 21.34
N ALA A 113 4.59 -41.77 22.25
CA ALA A 113 5.17 -41.65 23.60
C ALA A 113 4.52 -42.60 24.63
N ALA A 114 3.29 -43.05 24.38
CA ALA A 114 2.48 -43.83 25.31
C ALA A 114 1.46 -44.70 24.55
N PRO A 115 1.91 -45.71 23.78
CA PRO A 115 1.03 -46.46 22.87
C PRO A 115 -0.08 -47.24 23.60
N ASP A 116 0.22 -47.70 24.82
CA ASP A 116 -0.70 -48.43 25.70
C ASP A 116 -1.70 -47.52 26.45
N SER A 117 -1.65 -46.20 26.23
CA SER A 117 -2.51 -45.23 26.93
C SER A 117 -3.99 -45.51 26.71
N THR A 118 -4.76 -45.55 27.79
CA THR A 118 -6.22 -45.71 27.76
C THR A 118 -6.96 -44.42 27.39
N ASN A 119 -6.29 -43.27 27.36
CA ASN A 119 -6.89 -41.96 27.07
C ASN A 119 -7.40 -41.90 25.60
N PRO A 120 -8.70 -41.65 25.35
CA PRO A 120 -9.25 -41.54 23.99
C PRO A 120 -8.52 -40.50 23.11
N VAL A 121 -8.09 -39.38 23.70
CA VAL A 121 -7.40 -38.28 22.99
C VAL A 121 -5.98 -38.70 22.55
N ILE A 122 -5.37 -39.70 23.20
CA ILE A 122 -4.06 -40.24 22.79
C ILE A 122 -4.27 -41.39 21.78
N LYS A 123 -5.28 -42.24 21.99
CA LYS A 123 -5.63 -43.32 21.04
C LYS A 123 -6.03 -42.80 19.67
N GLY A 124 -6.75 -41.67 19.60
CA GLY A 124 -7.14 -41.03 18.34
C GLY A 124 -6.02 -40.28 17.62
N MET A 125 -4.77 -40.30 18.10
CA MET A 125 -3.61 -39.75 17.38
C MET A 125 -2.99 -40.77 16.40
N VAL A 126 -3.74 -41.83 16.09
CA VAL A 126 -3.46 -42.88 15.11
C VAL A 126 -4.66 -42.97 14.15
N SER A 127 -4.41 -43.09 12.85
CA SER A 127 -5.47 -43.25 11.84
C SER A 127 -6.18 -44.60 11.96
N GLU A 128 -7.42 -44.68 11.49
CA GLU A 128 -8.22 -45.93 11.52
C GLU A 128 -7.53 -47.10 10.79
N ASP A 129 -6.79 -46.80 9.71
CA ASP A 129 -6.01 -47.78 8.95
C ASP A 129 -4.64 -48.12 9.56
N LYS A 130 -4.30 -47.50 10.70
CA LYS A 130 -3.03 -47.63 11.44
C LYS A 130 -1.76 -47.38 10.62
N LYS A 131 -1.82 -46.60 9.54
CA LYS A 131 -0.62 -46.19 8.75
C LYS A 131 -0.06 -44.83 9.14
N HIS A 132 -0.89 -43.98 9.74
CA HIS A 132 -0.53 -42.61 10.09
C HIS A 132 -0.66 -42.39 11.59
N THR A 133 0.26 -41.62 12.15
CA THR A 133 0.18 -41.10 13.53
C THR A 133 0.86 -39.75 13.59
N PHE A 134 0.41 -38.85 14.46
CA PHE A 134 1.00 -37.53 14.61
C PHE A 134 1.54 -37.28 16.01
N VAL A 135 2.53 -36.39 16.09
CA VAL A 135 3.01 -35.81 17.35
C VAL A 135 2.89 -34.29 17.31
N SER A 136 2.54 -33.70 18.45
CA SER A 136 2.71 -32.29 18.72
C SER A 136 4.14 -32.04 19.19
N ILE A 137 4.79 -30.99 18.67
CA ILE A 137 6.14 -30.58 19.08
C ILE A 137 6.09 -29.14 19.62
N PRO A 138 5.75 -28.94 20.91
CA PRO A 138 5.72 -27.61 21.52
C PRO A 138 7.11 -26.95 21.53
N LEU A 139 7.15 -25.72 21.02
CA LEU A 139 8.37 -24.90 20.92
C LEU A 139 8.48 -23.85 22.04
N LYS A 140 9.70 -23.47 22.35
CA LYS A 140 10.04 -22.40 23.30
C LYS A 140 9.84 -21.01 22.68
N GLY A 141 9.58 -20.03 23.55
CA GLY A 141 9.28 -18.64 23.19
C GLY A 141 7.99 -18.17 23.86
N ASP A 142 7.91 -16.87 24.13
CA ASP A 142 6.79 -16.22 24.84
C ASP A 142 5.98 -15.26 23.94
N ASP A 143 6.50 -15.01 22.73
CA ASP A 143 5.89 -14.25 21.65
C ASP A 143 5.95 -15.04 20.33
N ASP A 144 5.07 -14.69 19.39
CA ASP A 144 4.85 -15.45 18.16
C ASP A 144 6.05 -15.37 17.20
N ASP A 145 6.86 -14.30 17.28
CA ASP A 145 8.01 -14.10 16.41
C ASP A 145 9.22 -14.92 16.90
N THR A 146 9.45 -14.98 18.21
CA THR A 146 10.46 -15.87 18.81
C THR A 146 10.14 -17.33 18.54
N ILE A 147 8.87 -17.74 18.66
CA ILE A 147 8.43 -19.11 18.37
C ILE A 147 8.68 -19.45 16.88
N LEU A 148 8.29 -18.56 15.96
CA LEU A 148 8.51 -18.75 14.52
C LEU A 148 10.00 -18.77 14.15
N ASN A 149 10.83 -17.95 14.80
CA ASN A 149 12.29 -17.96 14.58
C ASN A 149 12.93 -19.25 15.12
N ASN A 150 12.45 -19.78 16.25
CA ASN A 150 12.87 -21.08 16.77
C ASN A 150 12.46 -22.22 15.82
N TYR A 151 11.25 -22.19 15.25
CA TYR A 151 10.84 -23.13 14.21
C TYR A 151 11.74 -23.03 12.96
N LYS A 152 11.99 -21.81 12.46
CA LYS A 152 12.85 -21.57 11.28
C LYS A 152 14.27 -22.10 11.43
N ALA A 153 14.80 -22.12 12.66
CA ALA A 153 16.13 -22.68 12.94
C ALA A 153 16.18 -24.22 12.86
N ILE A 154 15.10 -24.91 13.22
CA ILE A 154 15.07 -26.39 13.36
C ILE A 154 14.27 -27.12 12.27
N ALA A 155 13.45 -26.40 11.49
CA ALA A 155 12.66 -26.97 10.39
C ALA A 155 13.48 -27.79 9.36
N PRO A 156 14.73 -27.40 8.98
CA PRO A 156 15.55 -28.22 8.09
C PRO A 156 15.95 -29.59 8.66
N ASP A 157 15.96 -29.74 9.99
CA ASP A 157 16.26 -30.99 10.68
C ASP A 157 14.98 -31.77 11.02
N MET A 158 13.88 -31.09 11.37
CA MET A 158 12.54 -31.71 11.45
C MET A 158 12.18 -32.42 10.15
N GLN A 159 12.43 -31.79 9.00
CA GLN A 159 12.07 -32.34 7.69
C GLN A 159 12.86 -33.60 7.29
N LYS A 160 13.87 -34.02 8.08
CA LYS A 160 14.65 -35.26 7.88
C LYS A 160 14.10 -36.45 8.68
N LEU A 161 13.22 -36.22 9.66
CA LEU A 161 12.65 -37.28 10.52
C LEU A 161 11.89 -38.31 9.69
N ASN A 162 11.87 -39.56 10.16
CA ASN A 162 11.31 -40.72 9.44
C ASN A 162 11.87 -40.85 8.00
N GLY A 163 13.16 -40.56 7.81
CA GLY A 163 13.82 -40.59 6.50
C GLY A 163 13.33 -39.53 5.50
N GLY A 164 12.69 -38.46 5.97
CA GLY A 164 12.12 -37.40 5.13
C GLY A 164 10.63 -37.58 4.80
N ALA A 165 10.00 -38.69 5.21
CA ALA A 165 8.58 -38.97 4.97
C ALA A 165 7.62 -38.32 5.99
N VAL A 166 8.08 -37.31 6.73
CA VAL A 166 7.27 -36.55 7.69
C VAL A 166 6.56 -35.37 7.02
N GLN A 167 5.27 -35.17 7.34
CA GLN A 167 4.49 -34.02 6.91
C GLN A 167 4.36 -33.04 8.09
N LEU A 168 4.77 -31.79 7.89
CA LEU A 168 4.77 -30.74 8.92
C LEU A 168 3.60 -29.78 8.72
N ALA A 169 2.74 -29.70 9.73
CA ALA A 169 1.50 -28.92 9.79
C ALA A 169 1.42 -28.15 11.14
N GLY A 170 0.33 -27.42 11.38
CA GLY A 170 0.18 -26.53 12.55
C GLY A 170 0.63 -25.10 12.26
N LEU A 171 0.62 -24.28 13.31
CA LEU A 171 0.77 -22.82 13.21
C LEU A 171 2.12 -22.41 12.60
N GLU A 172 3.24 -22.95 13.07
CA GLU A 172 4.57 -22.48 12.68
C GLU A 172 5.00 -22.90 11.26
N PRO A 173 4.71 -24.12 10.76
CA PRO A 173 4.91 -24.44 9.36
C PRO A 173 4.12 -23.52 8.43
N ILE A 174 2.84 -23.25 8.75
CA ILE A 174 1.98 -22.35 7.95
C ILE A 174 2.51 -20.92 8.01
N ALA A 175 2.84 -20.39 9.19
CA ALA A 175 3.41 -19.06 9.37
C ALA A 175 4.76 -18.90 8.66
N ASN A 176 5.60 -19.93 8.65
CA ASN A 176 6.85 -19.94 7.90
C ASN A 176 6.60 -19.95 6.38
N ALA A 177 5.65 -20.74 5.90
CA ALA A 177 5.28 -20.75 4.48
C ALA A 177 4.71 -19.39 4.03
N LEU A 178 3.83 -18.77 4.83
CA LEU A 178 3.24 -17.46 4.56
C LEU A 178 4.30 -16.34 4.61
N THR A 179 5.17 -16.31 5.62
CA THR A 179 6.24 -15.29 5.71
C THR A 179 7.37 -15.53 4.70
N GLY A 180 7.58 -16.77 4.25
CA GLY A 180 8.56 -17.13 3.23
C GLY A 180 8.25 -16.58 1.84
N THR A 181 6.97 -16.34 1.50
CA THR A 181 6.58 -15.80 0.18
C THR A 181 7.18 -14.41 -0.09
N ILE A 182 7.46 -13.64 0.95
CA ILE A 182 8.02 -12.28 0.84
C ILE A 182 9.37 -12.29 0.11
N ALA A 183 10.22 -13.28 0.39
CA ALA A 183 11.53 -13.41 -0.23
C ALA A 183 11.44 -13.89 -1.69
N THR A 184 10.51 -14.79 -2.02
CA THR A 184 10.28 -15.23 -3.40
C THR A 184 9.63 -14.13 -4.24
N ASP A 185 8.73 -13.33 -3.65
CA ASP A 185 8.09 -12.18 -4.30
C ASP A 185 9.07 -11.04 -4.58
N GLN A 186 9.91 -10.67 -3.61
CA GLN A 186 10.97 -9.67 -3.84
C GLN A 186 11.92 -10.15 -4.96
N ARG A 187 12.34 -11.43 -4.94
CA ARG A 187 13.16 -12.00 -6.01
C ARG A 187 12.44 -12.00 -7.36
N ARG A 188 11.12 -12.24 -7.40
CA ARG A 188 10.32 -12.16 -8.64
C ARG A 188 10.24 -10.71 -9.15
N MET A 189 10.10 -9.72 -8.27
CA MET A 189 10.15 -8.30 -8.61
C MET A 189 11.54 -7.91 -9.18
N GLU A 190 12.64 -8.32 -8.54
CA GLU A 190 14.00 -8.05 -9.00
C GLU A 190 14.30 -8.68 -10.37
N VAL A 191 13.85 -9.90 -10.63
CA VAL A 191 14.12 -10.64 -11.88
C VAL A 191 13.16 -10.27 -13.01
N LEU A 192 11.88 -9.96 -12.72
CA LEU A 192 10.85 -9.68 -13.74
C LEU A 192 10.55 -8.19 -13.88
N ALA A 193 10.22 -7.51 -12.79
CA ALA A 193 9.76 -6.12 -12.85
C ALA A 193 10.90 -5.17 -13.21
N VAL A 194 12.07 -5.26 -12.56
CA VAL A 194 13.17 -4.31 -12.80
C VAL A 194 13.64 -4.31 -14.28
N PRO A 195 13.84 -5.45 -14.96
CA PRO A 195 14.17 -5.45 -16.39
C PRO A 195 13.04 -4.93 -17.28
N MET A 196 11.78 -5.30 -17.02
CA MET A 196 10.62 -4.80 -17.79
C MET A 196 10.44 -3.29 -17.62
N VAL A 197 10.58 -2.77 -16.39
CA VAL A 197 10.56 -1.34 -16.07
C VAL A 197 11.70 -0.61 -16.80
N ALA A 198 12.91 -1.17 -16.84
CA ALA A 198 14.02 -0.58 -17.59
C ALA A 198 13.72 -0.49 -19.10
N VAL A 199 13.06 -1.52 -19.68
CA VAL A 199 12.58 -1.50 -21.07
C VAL A 199 11.49 -0.43 -21.27
N VAL A 200 10.50 -0.35 -20.37
CA VAL A 200 9.45 0.68 -20.44
C VAL A 200 10.07 2.08 -20.37
N LEU A 201 10.94 2.37 -19.40
CA LEU A 201 11.62 3.67 -19.27
C LEU A 201 12.48 4.01 -20.51
N PHE A 202 13.13 3.01 -21.12
CA PHE A 202 13.87 3.20 -22.38
C PHE A 202 12.92 3.54 -23.56
N LEU A 203 11.77 2.89 -23.67
CA LEU A 203 10.72 3.20 -24.65
C LEU A 203 10.03 4.55 -24.37
N VAL A 204 10.00 5.02 -23.13
CA VAL A 204 9.48 6.34 -22.76
C VAL A 204 10.44 7.44 -23.19
N PHE A 205 11.73 7.29 -22.90
CA PHE A 205 12.68 8.39 -23.04
C PHE A 205 13.60 8.35 -24.26
N GLY A 206 13.82 7.18 -24.87
CA GLY A 206 14.68 7.01 -26.05
C GLY A 206 16.19 7.04 -25.77
N GLY A 207 16.61 6.97 -24.50
CA GLY A 207 18.02 6.95 -24.12
C GLY A 207 18.27 6.41 -22.71
N ALA A 208 19.38 5.70 -22.55
CA ALA A 208 19.72 4.92 -21.36
C ALA A 208 19.94 5.78 -20.11
N VAL A 209 20.48 7.00 -20.26
CA VAL A 209 20.74 7.91 -19.14
C VAL A 209 19.43 8.53 -18.61
N ALA A 210 18.57 8.98 -19.51
CA ALA A 210 17.23 9.47 -19.16
C ALA A 210 16.35 8.38 -18.52
N ALA A 211 16.48 7.12 -18.96
CA ALA A 211 15.78 5.97 -18.39
C ALA A 211 16.40 5.49 -17.05
N GLY A 212 17.72 5.56 -16.89
CA GLY A 212 18.41 5.13 -15.68
C GLY A 212 18.18 6.06 -14.48
N LEU A 213 17.99 7.36 -14.70
CA LEU A 213 17.79 8.33 -13.62
C LEU A 213 16.57 8.03 -12.72
N PRO A 214 15.35 7.78 -13.24
CA PRO A 214 14.21 7.36 -12.42
C PRO A 214 14.42 5.99 -11.75
N ALA A 215 15.05 5.04 -12.43
CA ALA A 215 15.34 3.71 -11.84
C ALA A 215 16.30 3.81 -10.64
N ILE A 216 17.31 4.69 -10.71
CA ILE A 216 18.21 4.97 -9.59
C ILE A 216 17.46 5.65 -8.43
N VAL A 217 16.54 6.58 -8.72
CA VAL A 217 15.66 7.17 -7.69
C VAL A 217 14.79 6.11 -7.02
N GLY A 218 14.25 5.15 -7.78
CA GLY A 218 13.53 3.98 -7.25
C GLY A 218 14.37 3.13 -6.30
N GLY A 219 15.58 2.72 -6.72
CA GLY A 219 16.48 1.91 -5.89
C GLY A 219 16.94 2.62 -4.61
N LEU A 220 17.29 3.91 -4.70
CA LEU A 220 17.64 4.73 -3.54
C LEU A 220 16.44 4.94 -2.59
N SER A 221 15.23 5.06 -3.15
CA SER A 221 14.00 5.18 -2.34
C SER A 221 13.71 3.90 -1.57
N ILE A 222 13.81 2.71 -2.18
CA ILE A 222 13.68 1.43 -1.47
C ILE A 222 14.73 1.35 -0.35
N ALA A 223 16.01 1.56 -0.67
CA ALA A 223 17.11 1.43 0.27
C ALA A 223 16.93 2.33 1.50
N GLY A 224 16.67 3.63 1.29
CA GLY A 224 16.45 4.56 2.40
C GLY A 224 15.15 4.27 3.16
N SER A 225 14.08 3.81 2.51
CA SER A 225 12.80 3.49 3.15
C SER A 225 12.87 2.24 4.04
N LEU A 226 13.62 1.21 3.64
CA LEU A 226 13.92 0.07 4.50
C LEU A 226 14.76 0.49 5.72
N GLY A 227 15.67 1.46 5.55
CA GLY A 227 16.40 2.08 6.66
C GLY A 227 15.49 2.86 7.63
N ILE A 228 14.53 3.62 7.10
CA ILE A 228 13.51 4.33 7.90
C ILE A 228 12.62 3.33 8.65
N LEU A 229 12.13 2.27 7.99
CA LEU A 229 11.37 1.22 8.66
C LEU A 229 12.19 0.48 9.73
N ARG A 230 13.50 0.24 9.49
CA ARG A 230 14.37 -0.32 10.53
C ARG A 230 14.56 0.63 11.71
N LEU A 231 14.51 1.94 11.51
CA LEU A 231 14.49 2.91 12.60
C LEU A 231 13.16 2.91 13.35
N VAL A 232 12.02 2.81 12.65
CA VAL A 232 10.68 2.64 13.28
C VAL A 232 10.65 1.36 14.13
N ALA A 233 11.25 0.27 13.64
CA ALA A 233 11.42 -1.00 14.37
C ALA A 233 12.37 -0.93 15.60
N VAL A 234 12.83 0.26 16.01
CA VAL A 234 13.47 0.51 17.33
C VAL A 234 12.43 1.00 18.35
N PHE A 235 11.35 1.64 17.91
CA PHE A 235 10.36 2.30 18.76
C PHE A 235 9.05 1.54 18.90
N GLY A 236 8.75 0.61 17.98
CA GLY A 236 7.56 -0.24 18.02
C GLY A 236 7.63 -1.36 16.98
N PRO A 237 6.68 -2.32 17.02
CA PRO A 237 6.62 -3.41 16.06
C PRO A 237 6.37 -2.89 14.64
N VAL A 238 7.01 -3.53 13.65
CA VAL A 238 6.76 -3.31 12.22
C VAL A 238 6.38 -4.64 11.59
N HIS A 239 5.20 -4.73 10.98
CA HIS A 239 4.73 -5.97 10.35
C HIS A 239 5.58 -6.39 9.14
N TYR A 240 5.81 -7.69 8.93
CA TYR A 240 6.63 -8.19 7.80
C TYR A 240 6.13 -7.72 6.43
N PHE A 241 4.82 -7.53 6.28
CA PHE A 241 4.17 -7.11 5.03
C PHE A 241 4.46 -5.63 4.68
N ALA A 242 5.08 -4.86 5.57
CA ALA A 242 5.62 -3.54 5.26
C ALA A 242 6.72 -3.56 4.17
N GLN A 243 7.51 -4.65 4.09
CA GLN A 243 8.62 -4.79 3.14
C GLN A 243 8.19 -4.89 1.66
N PRO A 244 7.25 -5.78 1.27
CA PRO A 244 6.73 -5.78 -0.09
C PRO A 244 5.92 -4.53 -0.41
N VAL A 245 5.32 -3.87 0.59
CA VAL A 245 4.62 -2.58 0.42
C VAL A 245 5.58 -1.45 0.02
N VAL A 246 6.76 -1.33 0.66
CA VAL A 246 7.83 -0.41 0.19
C VAL A 246 8.26 -0.76 -1.23
N SER A 247 8.42 -2.03 -1.54
CA SER A 247 8.88 -2.49 -2.87
C SER A 247 7.86 -2.25 -3.99
N LEU A 248 6.57 -2.49 -3.73
CA LEU A 248 5.49 -2.34 -4.71
C LEU A 248 5.12 -0.86 -4.92
N ILE A 249 4.80 -0.15 -3.85
CA ILE A 249 4.32 1.23 -3.91
C ILE A 249 5.49 2.20 -4.11
N GLY A 250 6.56 2.02 -3.33
CA GLY A 250 7.71 2.93 -3.33
C GLY A 250 8.51 2.92 -4.63
N LEU A 251 8.70 1.76 -5.26
CA LEU A 251 9.42 1.67 -6.54
C LEU A 251 8.67 2.40 -7.65
N GLY A 252 7.38 2.10 -7.84
CA GLY A 252 6.57 2.69 -8.91
C GLY A 252 6.44 4.21 -8.74
N ILE A 253 6.05 4.68 -7.55
CA ILE A 253 5.89 6.11 -7.28
C ILE A 253 7.23 6.87 -7.42
N ALA A 254 8.35 6.32 -6.94
CA ALA A 254 9.66 6.94 -7.10
C ALA A 254 10.10 7.05 -8.57
N ILE A 255 9.78 6.04 -9.38
CA ILE A 255 10.03 6.09 -10.83
C ILE A 255 9.11 7.09 -11.51
N ASP A 256 7.83 7.15 -11.15
CA ASP A 256 6.85 8.06 -11.75
C ASP A 256 7.18 9.52 -11.46
N TYR A 257 7.52 9.84 -10.21
CA TYR A 257 8.00 11.17 -9.83
C TYR A 257 9.29 11.53 -10.57
N GLY A 258 10.22 10.56 -10.68
CA GLY A 258 11.41 10.70 -11.49
C GLY A 258 11.11 10.95 -12.97
N LEU A 259 10.10 10.27 -13.51
CA LEU A 259 9.68 10.34 -14.91
C LEU A 259 9.09 11.73 -15.24
N PHE A 260 8.23 12.27 -14.37
CA PHE A 260 7.70 13.63 -14.54
C PHE A 260 8.79 14.70 -14.44
N VAL A 261 9.74 14.58 -13.51
CA VAL A 261 10.86 15.52 -13.36
C VAL A 261 11.83 15.45 -14.55
N VAL A 262 12.22 14.25 -15.01
CA VAL A 262 13.09 14.08 -16.19
C VAL A 262 12.42 14.57 -17.47
N SER A 263 11.13 14.27 -17.68
CA SER A 263 10.38 14.79 -18.85
C SER A 263 10.36 16.31 -18.83
N ARG A 264 9.97 16.92 -17.71
CA ARG A 264 9.85 18.39 -17.65
C ARG A 264 11.20 19.08 -17.81
N PHE A 265 12.28 18.52 -17.30
CA PHE A 265 13.62 19.05 -17.56
C PHE A 265 13.98 19.00 -19.06
N ARG A 266 13.69 17.90 -19.76
CA ARG A 266 13.93 17.78 -21.21
C ARG A 266 13.04 18.73 -22.02
N GLU A 267 11.80 18.97 -21.60
CA GLU A 267 10.92 19.99 -22.18
C GLU A 267 11.52 21.40 -22.06
N GLU A 268 12.00 21.81 -20.88
CA GLU A 268 12.60 23.15 -20.70
C GLU A 268 13.93 23.28 -21.49
N ILE A 269 14.76 22.22 -21.55
CA ILE A 269 15.95 22.20 -22.41
C ILE A 269 15.59 22.32 -23.91
N ALA A 270 14.50 21.69 -24.35
CA ALA A 270 14.00 21.77 -25.72
C ALA A 270 13.33 23.13 -26.05
N GLU A 271 12.70 23.79 -25.06
CA GLU A 271 12.23 25.18 -25.18
C GLU A 271 13.39 26.21 -25.22
N GLY A 272 14.64 25.78 -25.06
CA GLY A 272 15.84 26.60 -25.25
C GLY A 272 16.38 27.27 -23.99
N TYR A 273 15.90 26.91 -22.79
CA TYR A 273 16.50 27.37 -21.54
C TYR A 273 17.90 26.76 -21.32
N ASP A 274 18.70 27.38 -20.45
CA ASP A 274 19.97 26.80 -20.00
C ASP A 274 19.76 25.83 -18.83
N THR A 275 20.80 25.08 -18.45
CA THR A 275 20.68 24.02 -17.43
C THR A 275 20.24 24.56 -16.07
N GLU A 276 20.66 25.75 -15.66
CA GLU A 276 20.24 26.35 -14.38
C GLU A 276 18.75 26.72 -14.41
N ALA A 277 18.31 27.45 -15.45
CA ALA A 277 16.91 27.82 -15.60
C ALA A 277 16.01 26.59 -15.77
N ALA A 278 16.44 25.58 -16.55
CA ALA A 278 15.71 24.34 -16.75
C ALA A 278 15.55 23.53 -15.45
N VAL A 279 16.61 23.36 -14.65
CA VAL A 279 16.51 22.73 -13.31
C VAL A 279 15.53 23.50 -12.43
N ARG A 280 15.66 24.84 -12.36
CA ARG A 280 14.83 25.66 -11.47
C ARG A 280 13.36 25.67 -11.87
N ARG A 281 13.05 25.80 -13.17
CA ARG A 281 11.68 25.77 -13.72
C ARG A 281 11.04 24.38 -13.58
N THR A 282 11.83 23.31 -13.69
CA THR A 282 11.40 21.94 -13.40
C THR A 282 10.99 21.78 -11.93
N VAL A 283 11.81 22.27 -10.98
CA VAL A 283 11.47 22.22 -9.54
C VAL A 283 10.26 23.09 -9.21
N MET A 284 10.10 24.26 -9.86
CA MET A 284 8.92 25.13 -9.69
C MET A 284 7.62 24.52 -10.23
N THR A 285 7.69 23.64 -11.23
CA THR A 285 6.51 23.01 -11.86
C THR A 285 6.38 21.54 -11.44
N ALA A 286 7.06 20.61 -12.13
CA ALA A 286 6.99 19.19 -11.84
C ALA A 286 7.38 18.85 -10.39
N GLY A 287 8.42 19.48 -9.84
CA GLY A 287 8.81 19.29 -8.43
C GLY A 287 7.75 19.75 -7.42
N ARG A 288 7.05 20.85 -7.72
CA ARG A 288 5.86 21.29 -6.97
C ARG A 288 4.74 20.26 -7.07
N THR A 289 4.38 19.81 -8.28
CA THR A 289 3.31 18.81 -8.49
C THR A 289 3.60 17.51 -7.75
N VAL A 290 4.82 16.97 -7.86
CA VAL A 290 5.32 15.80 -7.10
C VAL A 290 5.23 16.00 -5.58
N THR A 291 5.48 17.20 -5.08
CA THR A 291 5.36 17.48 -3.64
C THR A 291 3.90 17.48 -3.17
N PHE A 292 2.98 18.06 -3.97
CA PHE A 292 1.54 18.04 -3.67
C PHE A 292 0.97 16.62 -3.74
N SER A 293 1.34 15.89 -4.80
CA SER A 293 1.09 14.46 -5.01
C SER A 293 1.46 13.62 -3.77
N ALA A 294 2.71 13.72 -3.33
CA ALA A 294 3.21 12.95 -2.19
C ALA A 294 2.50 13.30 -0.87
N VAL A 295 2.23 14.59 -0.62
CA VAL A 295 1.46 15.06 0.54
C VAL A 295 0.02 14.54 0.49
N LEU A 296 -0.57 14.41 -0.70
CA LEU A 296 -1.92 13.85 -0.88
C LEU A 296 -1.93 12.34 -0.55
N ILE A 297 -1.03 11.54 -1.12
CA ILE A 297 -0.95 10.10 -0.79
C ILE A 297 -0.64 9.86 0.69
N ILE A 298 0.24 10.67 1.30
CA ILE A 298 0.52 10.62 2.74
C ILE A 298 -0.73 10.99 3.55
N ALA A 299 -1.47 12.03 3.20
CA ALA A 299 -2.71 12.42 3.90
C ALA A 299 -3.82 11.38 3.75
N SER A 300 -3.98 10.79 2.57
CA SER A 300 -4.92 9.67 2.34
C SER A 300 -4.55 8.46 3.18
N SER A 301 -3.27 8.08 3.20
CA SER A 301 -2.77 6.95 3.99
C SER A 301 -2.84 7.23 5.49
N ALA A 302 -2.68 8.48 5.94
CA ALA A 302 -2.78 8.87 7.34
C ALA A 302 -4.18 8.62 7.94
N SER A 303 -5.25 8.58 7.12
CA SER A 303 -6.58 8.20 7.58
C SER A 303 -6.64 6.78 8.16
N LEU A 304 -5.74 5.88 7.73
CA LEU A 304 -5.63 4.52 8.24
C LEU A 304 -5.20 4.44 9.71
N LEU A 305 -4.52 5.47 10.24
CA LEU A 305 -4.07 5.52 11.64
C LEU A 305 -5.22 5.66 12.66
N VAL A 306 -6.46 5.80 12.18
CA VAL A 306 -7.68 5.74 13.00
C VAL A 306 -8.07 4.30 13.34
N LEU A 307 -7.61 3.31 12.56
CA LEU A 307 -7.85 1.89 12.78
C LEU A 307 -6.84 1.36 13.82
N PRO A 308 -7.25 0.56 14.82
CA PRO A 308 -6.37 0.16 15.93
C PRO A 308 -5.29 -0.86 15.56
N GLN A 309 -5.44 -1.59 14.44
CA GLN A 309 -4.59 -2.73 14.11
C GLN A 309 -3.14 -2.34 13.78
N GLY A 310 -2.17 -2.87 14.54
CA GLY A 310 -0.73 -2.62 14.33
C GLY A 310 -0.19 -2.97 12.94
N PHE A 311 -0.84 -3.93 12.24
CA PHE A 311 -0.63 -4.20 10.81
C PHE A 311 -0.84 -2.94 9.97
N VAL A 312 -1.98 -2.27 10.16
CA VAL A 312 -2.39 -1.08 9.40
C VAL A 312 -1.43 0.08 9.67
N HIS A 313 -1.01 0.29 10.92
CA HIS A 313 -0.02 1.30 11.27
C HIS A 313 1.33 1.03 10.60
N SER A 314 1.83 -0.20 10.69
CA SER A 314 3.10 -0.64 10.07
C SER A 314 3.16 -0.33 8.57
N LEU A 315 2.08 -0.66 7.85
CA LEU A 315 1.99 -0.43 6.42
C LEU A 315 1.80 1.06 6.08
N THR A 316 1.12 1.82 6.95
CA THR A 316 1.02 3.27 6.79
C THR A 316 2.38 3.95 6.92
N TYR A 317 3.19 3.54 7.90
CA TYR A 317 4.58 4.02 8.04
C TYR A 317 5.47 3.61 6.86
N ALA A 318 5.25 2.43 6.28
CA ALA A 318 5.92 1.99 5.06
C ALA A 318 5.60 2.91 3.87
N ILE A 319 4.34 3.29 3.68
CA ILE A 319 3.91 4.23 2.64
C ILE A 319 4.48 5.64 2.91
N PHE A 320 4.46 6.12 4.15
CA PHE A 320 5.05 7.41 4.51
C PHE A 320 6.54 7.49 4.18
N ALA A 321 7.31 6.44 4.54
CA ALA A 321 8.73 6.36 4.22
C ALA A 321 8.95 6.34 2.70
N ALA A 322 8.27 5.42 2.00
CA ALA A 322 8.39 5.22 0.56
C ALA A 322 8.04 6.47 -0.26
N VAL A 323 6.89 7.08 -0.01
CA VAL A 323 6.37 8.22 -0.77
C VAL A 323 7.08 9.51 -0.38
N GLY A 324 7.34 9.71 0.91
CA GLY A 324 8.08 10.88 1.41
C GLY A 324 9.51 10.93 0.88
N LEU A 325 10.22 9.79 0.89
CA LEU A 325 11.58 9.71 0.36
C LEU A 325 11.61 9.77 -1.18
N ALA A 326 10.66 9.14 -1.88
CA ALA A 326 10.50 9.25 -3.32
C ALA A 326 10.36 10.71 -3.77
N ALA A 327 9.50 11.48 -3.10
CA ALA A 327 9.29 12.90 -3.38
C ALA A 327 10.56 13.72 -3.07
N LEU A 328 11.18 13.48 -1.91
CA LEU A 328 12.41 14.16 -1.49
C LEU A 328 13.54 13.93 -2.50
N LEU A 329 13.81 12.69 -2.91
CA LEU A 329 14.83 12.37 -3.91
C LEU A 329 14.53 13.01 -5.28
N SER A 330 13.25 13.03 -5.67
CA SER A 330 12.80 13.65 -6.93
C SER A 330 12.96 15.17 -6.97
N ILE A 331 13.03 15.85 -5.81
CA ILE A 331 13.32 17.30 -5.72
C ILE A 331 14.74 17.63 -5.21
N THR A 332 15.58 16.63 -4.89
CA THR A 332 16.94 16.83 -4.35
C THR A 332 18.03 16.18 -5.23
N PHE A 333 18.16 14.85 -5.15
CA PHE A 333 19.11 14.04 -5.93
C PHE A 333 18.89 14.23 -7.44
N LEU A 334 17.65 14.11 -7.90
CA LEU A 334 17.37 14.10 -9.33
C LEU A 334 17.62 15.45 -10.02
N PRO A 335 17.16 16.61 -9.51
CA PRO A 335 17.48 17.90 -10.13
C PRO A 335 18.96 18.28 -9.98
N ALA A 336 19.66 17.78 -8.95
CA ALA A 336 21.11 17.91 -8.84
C ALA A 336 21.83 17.13 -9.95
N CYS A 337 21.45 15.88 -10.21
CA CYS A 337 21.98 15.07 -11.30
C CYS A 337 21.72 15.73 -12.66
N LEU A 338 20.48 16.15 -12.94
CA LEU A 338 20.13 16.90 -14.16
C LEU A 338 20.92 18.21 -14.29
N GLY A 339 21.24 18.86 -13.17
CA GLY A 339 22.13 20.03 -13.10
C GLY A 339 23.60 19.77 -13.43
N ILE A 340 24.09 18.53 -13.28
CA ILE A 340 25.43 18.12 -13.73
C ILE A 340 25.40 17.70 -15.20
N LEU A 341 24.44 16.85 -15.59
CA LEU A 341 24.37 16.28 -16.93
C LEU A 341 24.00 17.33 -17.98
N GLY A 342 23.07 18.24 -17.68
CA GLY A 342 22.57 19.21 -18.63
C GLY A 342 22.00 18.54 -19.89
N ARG A 343 22.49 18.93 -21.07
CA ARG A 343 22.10 18.34 -22.36
C ARG A 343 22.58 16.89 -22.56
N HIS A 344 23.48 16.37 -21.72
CA HIS A 344 24.01 15.01 -21.85
C HIS A 344 23.05 13.91 -21.36
N VAL A 345 21.90 14.27 -20.77
CA VAL A 345 20.79 13.33 -20.47
C VAL A 345 20.36 12.55 -21.72
N ASP A 346 20.48 13.16 -22.89
CA ASP A 346 20.14 12.59 -24.20
C ASP A 346 21.33 11.98 -24.97
N ALA A 347 22.54 11.99 -24.41
CA ALA A 347 23.76 11.59 -25.12
C ALA A 347 23.88 10.08 -25.41
N LEU A 348 23.27 9.23 -24.58
CA LEU A 348 23.25 7.77 -24.75
C LEU A 348 21.87 7.30 -25.25
N GLY A 349 21.46 7.84 -26.40
CA GLY A 349 20.19 7.50 -27.07
C GLY A 349 20.23 6.23 -27.94
N VAL A 350 19.09 5.87 -28.55
CA VAL A 350 19.00 4.78 -29.55
C VAL A 350 20.08 4.90 -30.64
N ARG A 351 20.37 6.12 -31.11
CA ARG A 351 21.42 6.39 -32.11
C ARG A 351 22.83 5.98 -31.67
N THR A 352 23.09 5.74 -30.38
CA THR A 352 24.38 5.22 -29.89
C THR A 352 24.57 3.74 -30.25
N ALA A 353 23.49 2.95 -30.43
CA ALA A 353 23.57 1.55 -30.87
C ALA A 353 24.22 1.40 -32.27
N PHE A 354 24.16 2.44 -33.11
CA PHE A 354 24.83 2.48 -34.42
C PHE A 354 26.37 2.54 -34.33
N ARG A 355 26.94 2.72 -33.13
CA ARG A 355 28.39 2.53 -32.91
C ARG A 355 28.79 1.05 -32.91
N VAL A 356 27.88 0.12 -32.64
CA VAL A 356 28.16 -1.32 -32.65
C VAL A 356 28.26 -1.79 -34.12
N PRO A 357 29.42 -2.28 -34.60
CA PRO A 357 29.62 -2.55 -36.03
C PRO A 357 28.61 -3.55 -36.63
N PHE A 358 28.26 -4.58 -35.86
CA PHE A 358 27.27 -5.60 -36.22
C PHE A 358 25.88 -4.98 -36.50
N LEU A 359 25.33 -4.24 -35.52
CA LEU A 359 24.03 -3.57 -35.64
C LEU A 359 24.02 -2.45 -36.69
N ARG A 360 25.19 -1.85 -36.99
CA ARG A 360 25.36 -0.83 -38.02
C ARG A 360 25.29 -1.42 -39.44
N ASN A 361 25.80 -2.63 -39.65
CA ASN A 361 25.99 -3.20 -40.99
C ASN A 361 24.78 -4.03 -41.48
N TRP A 362 23.97 -4.59 -40.58
CA TRP A 362 22.79 -5.37 -40.97
C TRP A 362 21.63 -4.46 -41.43
N LYS A 363 21.17 -4.66 -42.69
CA LYS A 363 20.18 -3.80 -43.37
C LYS A 363 18.86 -3.65 -42.60
N TYR A 364 18.37 -4.74 -42.01
CA TYR A 364 17.11 -4.78 -41.26
C TYR A 364 17.22 -4.08 -39.91
N SER A 365 18.30 -4.31 -39.15
CA SER A 365 18.52 -3.59 -37.88
C SER A 365 18.70 -2.09 -38.10
N ARG A 366 19.37 -1.66 -39.19
CA ARG A 366 19.50 -0.23 -39.52
C ARG A 366 18.14 0.42 -39.80
N ALA A 367 17.24 -0.26 -40.51
CA ALA A 367 15.88 0.23 -40.74
C ALA A 367 15.07 0.31 -39.44
N TYR A 368 15.09 -0.75 -38.62
CA TYR A 368 14.39 -0.81 -37.34
C TYR A 368 14.91 0.25 -36.34
N LEU A 369 16.23 0.41 -36.23
CA LEU A 369 16.85 1.39 -35.33
C LEU A 369 16.62 2.85 -35.77
N ASN A 370 16.51 3.14 -37.08
CA ASN A 370 16.10 4.46 -37.56
C ASN A 370 14.64 4.76 -37.20
N TRP A 371 13.72 3.82 -37.49
CA TRP A 371 12.31 3.92 -37.12
C TRP A 371 12.12 4.10 -35.60
N LEU A 372 12.91 3.37 -34.81
CA LEU A 372 12.90 3.44 -33.35
C LEU A 372 13.47 4.78 -32.86
N ALA A 373 14.59 5.25 -33.41
CA ALA A 373 15.17 6.54 -33.05
C ALA A 373 14.21 7.70 -33.35
N ASP A 374 13.56 7.71 -34.51
CA ASP A 374 12.66 8.80 -34.90
C ASP A 374 11.30 8.75 -34.16
N ARG A 375 10.87 7.58 -33.68
CA ARG A 375 9.74 7.45 -32.73
C ARG A 375 10.10 7.86 -31.30
N LEU A 376 11.30 7.50 -30.81
CA LEU A 376 11.63 7.59 -29.38
C LEU A 376 12.42 8.86 -29.01
N GLN A 377 13.36 9.30 -29.85
CA GLN A 377 14.28 10.41 -29.52
C GLN A 377 13.77 11.79 -29.95
N LYS A 378 12.75 11.89 -30.82
CA LYS A 378 12.22 13.19 -31.25
C LYS A 378 11.37 13.81 -30.13
N THR A 379 11.96 14.72 -29.36
CA THR A 379 11.26 15.58 -28.40
C THR A 379 10.30 16.51 -29.16
N LYS A 380 9.04 16.08 -29.26
CA LYS A 380 7.99 16.80 -29.97
C LYS A 380 7.68 18.14 -29.31
N THR A 381 7.41 19.16 -30.11
CA THR A 381 6.87 20.44 -29.60
C THR A 381 5.46 20.26 -29.06
N ARG A 382 4.99 21.21 -28.23
CA ARG A 382 3.61 21.20 -27.70
C ARG A 382 2.56 21.09 -28.82
N GLU A 383 2.79 21.76 -29.95
CA GLU A 383 1.97 21.72 -31.16
C GLU A 383 2.00 20.34 -31.87
N GLU A 384 3.19 19.73 -32.04
CA GLU A 384 3.32 18.36 -32.61
C GLU A 384 2.66 17.28 -31.73
N VAL A 385 2.53 17.53 -30.42
CA VAL A 385 1.82 16.66 -29.47
C VAL A 385 0.30 16.86 -29.55
N GLU A 386 -0.14 18.12 -29.63
CA GLU A 386 -1.55 18.50 -29.73
C GLU A 386 -2.21 18.05 -31.05
N ALA A 387 -1.48 18.10 -32.16
CA ALA A 387 -1.90 17.53 -33.44
C ALA A 387 -1.90 15.98 -33.46
N GLY A 388 -1.38 15.34 -32.40
CA GLY A 388 -1.21 13.89 -32.26
C GLY A 388 -2.48 13.12 -31.92
N PHE A 389 -2.31 11.81 -31.65
CA PHE A 389 -3.38 10.89 -31.28
C PHE A 389 -4.20 11.39 -30.07
N TRP A 390 -3.53 11.83 -29.00
CA TRP A 390 -4.18 12.29 -27.77
C TRP A 390 -5.11 13.49 -28.00
N GLY A 391 -4.65 14.52 -28.73
CA GLY A 391 -5.49 15.68 -29.04
C GLY A 391 -6.69 15.30 -29.91
N LYS A 392 -6.54 14.37 -30.86
CA LYS A 392 -7.65 13.85 -31.68
C LYS A 392 -8.67 13.06 -30.85
N LEU A 393 -8.20 12.18 -29.95
CA LEU A 393 -9.05 11.40 -29.04
C LEU A 393 -9.87 12.32 -28.12
N VAL A 394 -9.21 13.27 -27.47
CA VAL A 394 -9.85 14.23 -26.54
C VAL A 394 -10.85 15.14 -27.28
N ASN A 395 -10.54 15.58 -28.50
CA ASN A 395 -11.49 16.32 -29.36
C ASN A 395 -12.70 15.48 -29.76
N TRP A 396 -12.56 14.16 -29.96
CA TRP A 396 -13.68 13.26 -30.26
C TRP A 396 -14.59 13.06 -29.05
N VAL A 397 -14.00 12.84 -27.87
CA VAL A 397 -14.70 12.75 -26.59
C VAL A 397 -15.47 14.04 -26.27
N MET A 398 -14.81 15.20 -26.36
CA MET A 398 -15.43 16.52 -26.10
C MET A 398 -16.54 16.90 -27.11
N ARG A 399 -16.66 16.22 -28.26
CA ARG A 399 -17.76 16.42 -29.23
C ARG A 399 -19.04 15.68 -28.85
N LYS A 400 -18.95 14.60 -28.06
CA LYS A 400 -20.11 13.81 -27.60
C LYS A 400 -19.94 13.35 -26.13
N PRO A 401 -19.77 14.28 -25.16
CA PRO A 401 -19.38 13.93 -23.79
C PRO A 401 -20.36 12.96 -23.10
N LEU A 402 -21.68 13.13 -23.29
CA LEU A 402 -22.69 12.22 -22.72
C LEU A 402 -22.59 10.78 -23.27
N ALA A 403 -22.17 10.62 -24.53
CA ALA A 403 -22.06 9.31 -25.17
C ALA A 403 -20.88 8.47 -24.66
N PHE A 404 -19.92 9.10 -23.96
CA PHE A 404 -18.86 8.41 -23.24
C PHE A 404 -19.15 8.35 -21.73
N ALA A 405 -19.56 9.49 -21.14
CA ALA A 405 -19.79 9.57 -19.70
C ALA A 405 -20.88 8.61 -19.21
N ILE A 406 -22.02 8.48 -19.91
CA ILE A 406 -23.13 7.64 -19.44
C ILE A 406 -22.76 6.15 -19.52
N PRO A 407 -22.30 5.58 -20.66
CA PRO A 407 -21.95 4.16 -20.71
C PRO A 407 -20.78 3.78 -19.79
N ILE A 408 -19.80 4.68 -19.60
CA ILE A 408 -18.69 4.46 -18.66
C ILE A 408 -19.19 4.47 -17.22
N ALA A 409 -19.99 5.47 -16.82
CA ALA A 409 -20.53 5.53 -15.46
C ALA A 409 -21.40 4.30 -15.15
N VAL A 410 -22.28 3.90 -16.08
CA VAL A 410 -23.11 2.69 -15.94
C VAL A 410 -22.24 1.44 -15.85
N GLY A 411 -21.27 1.26 -16.76
CA GLY A 411 -20.36 0.10 -16.73
C GLY A 411 -19.54 0.02 -15.43
N MET A 412 -19.03 1.16 -14.94
CA MET A 412 -18.32 1.24 -13.67
C MET A 412 -19.23 0.95 -12.47
N ILE A 413 -20.49 1.40 -12.48
CA ILE A 413 -21.48 1.07 -11.44
C ILE A 413 -21.85 -0.43 -11.46
N LEU A 414 -22.01 -1.03 -12.65
CA LEU A 414 -22.23 -2.48 -12.77
C LEU A 414 -21.05 -3.28 -12.19
N LEU A 415 -19.81 -2.80 -12.36
CA LEU A 415 -18.62 -3.38 -11.73
C LEU A 415 -18.56 -3.17 -10.20
N VAL A 416 -19.42 -2.34 -9.59
CA VAL A 416 -19.57 -2.27 -8.12
C VAL A 416 -20.44 -3.40 -7.59
N ILE A 417 -21.38 -3.95 -8.38
CA ILE A 417 -22.41 -4.89 -7.89
C ILE A 417 -21.83 -6.11 -7.13
N PRO A 418 -20.74 -6.78 -7.58
CA PRO A 418 -20.16 -7.91 -6.85
C PRO A 418 -19.65 -7.55 -5.45
N LEU A 419 -19.45 -6.27 -5.12
CA LEU A 419 -19.07 -5.83 -3.78
C LEU A 419 -20.12 -6.19 -2.71
N GLY A 420 -21.37 -6.46 -3.11
CA GLY A 420 -22.42 -6.98 -2.22
C GLY A 420 -22.14 -8.40 -1.70
N ASN A 421 -21.31 -9.20 -2.39
CA ASN A 421 -20.92 -10.55 -1.98
C ASN A 421 -19.70 -10.57 -1.03
N LEU A 422 -19.18 -9.39 -0.63
CA LEU A 422 -17.94 -9.28 0.13
C LEU A 422 -18.05 -9.95 1.51
N SER A 423 -17.24 -10.98 1.73
CA SER A 423 -17.15 -11.73 2.99
C SER A 423 -15.80 -11.51 3.68
N PHE A 424 -15.80 -11.58 5.01
CA PHE A 424 -14.64 -11.29 5.86
C PHE A 424 -14.20 -12.51 6.67
N GLY A 425 -12.89 -12.65 6.92
CA GLY A 425 -12.33 -13.70 7.77
C GLY A 425 -10.84 -13.49 8.08
N GLY A 426 -10.31 -14.26 9.02
CA GLY A 426 -8.89 -14.26 9.37
C GLY A 426 -7.99 -15.07 8.42
N MET A 427 -6.75 -15.32 8.87
CA MET A 427 -5.80 -16.16 8.12
C MET A 427 -6.15 -17.65 8.21
N SER A 428 -5.83 -18.38 7.15
CA SER A 428 -5.88 -19.84 7.11
C SER A 428 -4.83 -20.37 6.13
N GLU A 429 -4.59 -21.67 6.16
CA GLU A 429 -3.76 -22.39 5.17
C GLU A 429 -4.17 -22.11 3.71
N LYS A 430 -5.44 -21.76 3.47
CA LYS A 430 -6.00 -21.41 2.14
C LYS A 430 -5.43 -20.11 1.56
N TYR A 431 -4.70 -19.33 2.36
CA TYR A 431 -3.95 -18.17 1.89
C TYR A 431 -2.70 -18.57 1.08
N LEU A 432 -2.27 -19.83 1.16
CA LEU A 432 -1.28 -20.47 0.30
C LEU A 432 -1.96 -21.15 -0.91
N PRO A 433 -1.24 -21.40 -2.03
CA PRO A 433 -1.80 -22.07 -3.19
C PRO A 433 -2.22 -23.51 -2.87
N PRO A 434 -3.26 -24.06 -3.54
CA PRO A 434 -3.79 -25.41 -3.27
C PRO A 434 -2.78 -26.55 -3.52
N ASN A 435 -1.69 -26.30 -4.25
CA ASN A 435 -0.60 -27.26 -4.46
C ASN A 435 0.62 -27.05 -3.53
N ASN A 436 0.51 -26.20 -2.51
CA ASN A 436 1.59 -25.96 -1.55
C ASN A 436 1.73 -27.16 -0.58
N PRO A 437 2.94 -27.72 -0.35
CA PRO A 437 3.11 -28.94 0.44
C PRO A 437 2.76 -28.77 1.93
N VAL A 438 2.96 -27.58 2.52
CA VAL A 438 2.60 -27.30 3.93
C VAL A 438 1.09 -27.18 4.08
N ARG A 439 0.42 -26.56 3.10
CA ARG A 439 -1.04 -26.51 3.06
C ARG A 439 -1.62 -27.93 2.91
N LEU A 440 -1.08 -28.74 2.00
CA LEU A 440 -1.51 -30.12 1.81
C LEU A 440 -1.26 -30.96 3.07
N ALA A 441 -0.15 -30.76 3.80
CA ALA A 441 0.08 -31.39 5.09
C ALA A 441 -1.00 -31.02 6.14
N GLN A 442 -1.44 -29.76 6.18
CA GLN A 442 -2.56 -29.35 7.05
C GLN A 442 -3.90 -29.96 6.61
N GLU A 443 -4.23 -29.90 5.31
CA GLU A 443 -5.48 -30.47 4.77
C GLU A 443 -5.52 -32.01 4.91
N HIS A 444 -4.37 -32.69 4.85
CA HIS A 444 -4.22 -34.11 5.19
C HIS A 444 -4.40 -34.37 6.69
N PHE A 445 -3.77 -33.59 7.56
CA PHE A 445 -3.92 -33.73 9.01
C PHE A 445 -5.39 -33.54 9.44
N ASP A 446 -6.04 -32.46 8.99
CA ASP A 446 -7.43 -32.16 9.31
C ASP A 446 -8.41 -33.25 8.81
N LYS A 447 -8.03 -33.98 7.75
CA LYS A 447 -8.79 -35.11 7.18
C LYS A 447 -8.51 -36.46 7.87
N GLN A 448 -7.26 -36.72 8.28
CA GLN A 448 -6.85 -37.95 8.96
C GLN A 448 -7.19 -37.95 10.46
N PHE A 449 -7.15 -36.77 11.08
CA PHE A 449 -7.34 -36.56 12.51
C PHE A 449 -8.41 -35.47 12.76
N PRO A 450 -9.66 -35.69 12.34
CA PRO A 450 -10.74 -34.73 12.52
C PRO A 450 -10.98 -34.45 14.00
N GLY A 451 -11.27 -33.18 14.33
CA GLY A 451 -11.61 -32.74 15.69
C GLY A 451 -10.42 -32.32 16.57
N TYR A 452 -9.16 -32.56 16.17
CA TYR A 452 -7.99 -32.03 16.90
C TYR A 452 -7.76 -30.54 16.64
N ARG A 453 -7.89 -30.12 15.38
CA ARG A 453 -7.91 -28.68 15.03
C ARG A 453 -9.26 -28.09 15.46
N THR A 454 -9.25 -27.17 16.42
CA THR A 454 -10.48 -26.51 16.92
C THR A 454 -10.32 -24.99 17.05
N GLU A 455 -11.39 -24.26 16.75
CA GLU A 455 -11.48 -22.80 16.91
C GLU A 455 -12.55 -22.49 17.96
N GLN A 456 -12.22 -22.75 19.22
CA GLN A 456 -13.17 -22.61 20.33
C GLN A 456 -13.35 -21.14 20.74
N LEU A 457 -14.58 -20.77 21.11
CA LEU A 457 -14.83 -19.55 21.86
C LEU A 457 -14.50 -19.79 23.34
N THR A 458 -13.83 -18.82 23.97
CA THR A 458 -13.47 -18.86 25.39
C THR A 458 -14.26 -17.83 26.17
N VAL A 459 -14.79 -18.22 27.33
CA VAL A 459 -15.33 -17.31 28.34
C VAL A 459 -14.36 -17.28 29.51
N VAL A 460 -13.65 -16.17 29.65
CA VAL A 460 -12.68 -15.93 30.72
C VAL A 460 -13.38 -15.22 31.87
N ILE A 461 -13.39 -15.86 33.03
CA ILE A 461 -14.05 -15.43 34.25
C ILE A 461 -12.97 -14.84 35.16
N GLN A 462 -13.05 -13.55 35.50
CA GLN A 462 -12.08 -12.87 36.38
C GLN A 462 -12.76 -12.33 37.64
N SER A 463 -12.12 -12.50 38.80
CA SER A 463 -12.58 -11.98 40.09
C SER A 463 -12.16 -10.52 40.33
N ASP A 464 -13.10 -9.62 40.61
CA ASP A 464 -12.88 -8.18 40.80
C ASP A 464 -11.90 -7.85 41.95
N ASN A 465 -11.91 -8.70 42.98
CA ASN A 465 -11.10 -8.53 44.20
C ASN A 465 -9.94 -9.53 44.29
N HIS A 466 -9.58 -10.17 43.17
CA HIS A 466 -8.60 -11.26 43.09
C HIS A 466 -8.87 -12.47 44.02
N SER A 467 -10.08 -12.64 44.54
CA SER A 467 -10.46 -13.84 45.29
C SER A 467 -10.64 -15.06 44.38
N LYS A 468 -10.44 -16.27 44.91
CA LYS A 468 -10.57 -17.51 44.12
C LYS A 468 -12.00 -17.67 43.56
N VAL A 469 -12.11 -17.80 42.24
CA VAL A 469 -13.37 -18.13 41.56
C VAL A 469 -13.76 -19.56 41.87
N THR A 470 -14.92 -19.73 42.51
CA THR A 470 -15.41 -21.02 43.00
C THR A 470 -16.07 -21.85 41.90
N ASP A 471 -16.08 -23.16 42.05
CA ASP A 471 -16.70 -24.07 41.08
C ASP A 471 -18.22 -23.87 40.99
N GLN A 472 -18.85 -23.34 42.06
CA GLN A 472 -20.25 -22.91 42.05
C GLN A 472 -20.47 -21.65 41.20
N GLN A 473 -19.54 -20.69 41.20
CA GLN A 473 -19.59 -19.53 40.30
C GLN A 473 -19.41 -19.96 38.83
N VAL A 474 -18.46 -20.86 38.55
CA VAL A 474 -18.27 -21.45 37.21
C VAL A 474 -19.52 -22.22 36.77
N ALA A 475 -20.19 -22.94 37.68
CA ALA A 475 -21.44 -23.65 37.40
C ALA A 475 -22.62 -22.71 37.11
N ASP A 476 -22.79 -21.61 37.86
CA ASP A 476 -23.81 -20.59 37.58
C ASP A 476 -23.60 -19.97 36.19
N ILE A 477 -22.35 -19.58 35.87
CA ILE A 477 -22.00 -19.05 34.54
C ILE A 477 -22.24 -20.09 33.44
N ARG A 478 -21.85 -21.36 33.64
CA ARG A 478 -22.12 -22.47 32.71
C ARG A 478 -23.63 -22.64 32.46
N ASN A 479 -24.46 -22.57 33.50
CA ASN A 479 -25.91 -22.70 33.39
C ASN A 479 -26.54 -21.53 32.63
N ARG A 480 -26.04 -20.29 32.83
CA ARG A 480 -26.49 -19.10 32.09
C ARG A 480 -26.18 -19.19 30.60
N ILE A 481 -24.98 -19.65 30.23
CA ILE A 481 -24.59 -19.77 28.82
C ILE A 481 -25.12 -21.05 28.15
N SER A 482 -25.52 -22.08 28.90
CA SER A 482 -26.06 -23.34 28.31
C SER A 482 -27.41 -23.16 27.60
N GLY A 483 -28.13 -22.06 27.86
CA GLY A 483 -29.32 -21.70 27.08
C GLY A 483 -29.01 -21.20 25.66
N ILE A 484 -27.74 -20.89 25.36
CA ILE A 484 -27.31 -20.39 24.05
C ILE A 484 -26.95 -21.59 23.16
N GLY A 485 -27.87 -22.01 22.29
CA GLY A 485 -27.61 -23.06 21.29
C GLY A 485 -26.65 -22.61 20.17
N GLY A 486 -26.10 -23.56 19.41
CA GLY A 486 -25.17 -23.29 18.28
C GLY A 486 -23.71 -23.67 18.53
N PHE A 487 -23.41 -24.34 19.65
CA PHE A 487 -22.09 -24.88 19.97
C PHE A 487 -22.02 -26.38 19.66
N THR A 488 -20.80 -26.93 19.55
CA THR A 488 -20.56 -28.35 19.27
C THR A 488 -20.97 -29.23 20.44
N ASP A 489 -20.56 -28.86 21.67
CA ASP A 489 -20.94 -29.58 22.88
C ASP A 489 -22.10 -28.91 23.61
N LYS A 490 -22.98 -29.73 24.22
CA LYS A 490 -24.03 -29.27 25.15
C LYS A 490 -23.45 -28.70 26.45
N THR A 491 -22.19 -28.99 26.77
CA THR A 491 -21.53 -28.64 28.03
C THR A 491 -20.24 -27.87 27.77
N TRP A 492 -20.15 -26.66 28.30
CA TRP A 492 -18.92 -25.86 28.27
C TRP A 492 -17.84 -26.49 29.14
N GLN A 493 -16.77 -26.96 28.50
CA GLN A 493 -15.62 -27.59 29.15
C GLN A 493 -14.75 -26.52 29.82
N GLU A 494 -13.95 -26.88 30.82
CA GLU A 494 -12.93 -25.96 31.36
C GLU A 494 -11.65 -26.06 30.50
N ARG A 495 -10.95 -24.94 30.28
CA ARG A 495 -9.64 -24.94 29.59
C ARG A 495 -8.70 -25.86 30.37
N PRO A 496 -8.11 -26.90 29.75
CA PRO A 496 -7.16 -27.75 30.45
C PRO A 496 -5.91 -26.95 30.81
N CYS A 497 -5.27 -27.28 31.94
CA CYS A 497 -4.01 -26.68 32.36
C CYS A 497 -2.86 -27.67 32.10
N PRO A 498 -2.28 -27.74 30.88
CA PRO A 498 -1.37 -28.81 30.52
C PRO A 498 -0.02 -28.68 31.24
N THR A 499 0.56 -29.82 31.63
CA THR A 499 1.85 -29.94 32.33
C THR A 499 3.07 -29.73 31.42
N ILE A 500 3.02 -28.65 30.62
CA ILE A 500 4.12 -28.18 29.78
C ILE A 500 5.09 -27.39 30.67
N ALA A 501 6.40 -27.67 30.55
CA ALA A 501 7.41 -26.99 31.33
C ALA A 501 7.37 -25.47 31.08
N GLY A 502 7.20 -24.68 32.15
CA GLY A 502 7.05 -23.22 32.11
C GLY A 502 5.60 -22.72 32.16
N ASN A 503 4.58 -23.56 31.97
CA ASN A 503 3.19 -23.15 32.16
C ASN A 503 2.87 -22.97 33.68
N PRO A 504 2.06 -21.97 34.06
CA PRO A 504 1.68 -21.67 35.45
C PRO A 504 0.65 -22.64 36.04
N CYS A 505 0.70 -23.92 35.66
CA CYS A 505 -0.18 -24.98 36.16
C CYS A 505 0.42 -25.70 37.36
N VAL A 506 -0.41 -26.07 38.34
CA VAL A 506 -0.02 -26.83 39.53
C VAL A 506 -0.89 -28.09 39.69
N PRO A 507 -0.42 -29.14 40.40
CA PRO A 507 -1.26 -30.29 40.74
C PRO A 507 -2.50 -29.87 41.54
N GLY A 508 -3.67 -30.34 41.11
CA GLY A 508 -4.96 -30.13 41.75
C GLY A 508 -5.52 -31.41 42.39
N PRO A 509 -6.76 -31.37 42.90
CA PRO A 509 -7.44 -32.54 43.44
C PRO A 509 -7.58 -33.67 42.40
N ASN A 510 -7.67 -34.91 42.88
CA ASN A 510 -7.96 -36.10 42.06
C ASN A 510 -7.01 -36.32 40.86
N GLY A 511 -5.76 -35.84 40.94
CA GLY A 511 -4.79 -35.94 39.84
C GLY A 511 -5.03 -34.98 38.67
N THR A 512 -5.96 -34.04 38.81
CA THR A 512 -6.15 -32.95 37.84
C THR A 512 -5.04 -31.90 37.95
N THR A 513 -5.00 -30.95 37.01
CA THR A 513 -4.08 -29.81 37.02
C THR A 513 -4.88 -28.52 36.93
N VAL A 514 -4.51 -27.53 37.74
CA VAL A 514 -5.25 -26.26 37.89
C VAL A 514 -4.30 -25.07 37.73
N PRO A 515 -4.78 -23.89 37.31
CA PRO A 515 -3.94 -22.70 37.27
C PRO A 515 -3.46 -22.30 38.67
N LYS A 516 -2.24 -21.77 38.76
CA LYS A 516 -1.64 -21.27 40.01
C LYS A 516 -2.39 -20.05 40.56
N ASP A 517 -2.90 -19.20 39.67
CA ASP A 517 -3.84 -18.14 40.03
C ASP A 517 -5.27 -18.68 39.98
N GLY A 518 -5.93 -18.71 41.14
CA GLY A 518 -7.33 -19.11 41.26
C GLY A 518 -8.34 -17.98 41.02
N SER A 519 -7.88 -16.73 40.84
CA SER A 519 -8.74 -15.56 40.62
C SER A 519 -9.27 -15.44 39.18
N VAL A 520 -8.79 -16.31 38.29
CA VAL A 520 -9.25 -16.44 36.90
C VAL A 520 -9.57 -17.91 36.61
N ARG A 521 -10.67 -18.15 35.89
CA ARG A 521 -11.06 -19.47 35.35
C ARG A 521 -11.49 -19.30 33.89
N VAL A 522 -11.17 -20.27 33.02
CA VAL A 522 -11.55 -20.21 31.60
C VAL A 522 -12.38 -21.42 31.23
N ILE A 523 -13.55 -21.20 30.63
CA ILE A 523 -14.37 -22.24 30.02
C ILE A 523 -14.46 -22.03 28.51
N GLN A 524 -14.58 -23.10 27.73
CA GLN A 524 -14.46 -23.08 26.28
C GLN A 524 -15.38 -24.10 25.60
N ASN A 525 -15.79 -23.79 24.36
CA ASN A 525 -16.65 -24.65 23.53
C ASN A 525 -16.48 -24.29 22.04
N GLY A 526 -16.63 -25.27 21.14
CA GLY A 526 -16.58 -25.07 19.69
C GLY A 526 -17.89 -24.49 19.16
N LEU A 527 -17.83 -23.70 18.08
CA LEU A 527 -19.04 -23.32 17.33
C LEU A 527 -19.42 -24.43 16.35
N ALA A 528 -20.70 -24.80 16.29
CA ALA A 528 -21.20 -25.75 15.29
C ALA A 528 -21.17 -25.16 13.86
N ASN A 529 -21.18 -23.83 13.75
CA ASN A 529 -21.07 -23.09 12.50
C ASN A 529 -20.26 -21.79 12.75
N ARG A 530 -19.13 -21.62 12.07
CA ARG A 530 -18.27 -20.42 12.21
C ARG A 530 -18.98 -19.14 11.78
N ASN A 531 -19.95 -19.21 10.87
CA ASN A 531 -20.69 -18.04 10.40
C ASN A 531 -21.59 -17.42 11.49
N ASP A 532 -22.00 -18.19 12.49
CA ASP A 532 -22.78 -17.69 13.64
C ASP A 532 -21.93 -16.93 14.67
N ALA A 533 -20.60 -16.90 14.53
CA ALA A 533 -19.67 -16.36 15.53
C ALA A 533 -20.06 -14.97 16.04
N ALA A 534 -20.28 -14.00 15.15
CA ALA A 534 -20.63 -12.62 15.53
C ALA A 534 -21.87 -12.56 16.44
N LYS A 535 -22.90 -13.35 16.11
CA LYS A 535 -24.14 -13.45 16.89
C LYS A 535 -23.91 -14.16 18.23
N LYS A 536 -23.17 -15.28 18.23
CA LYS A 536 -22.89 -16.05 19.45
C LYS A 536 -21.99 -15.30 20.43
N ILE A 537 -21.03 -14.53 19.94
CA ILE A 537 -20.20 -13.62 20.74
C ILE A 537 -21.07 -12.53 21.37
N ALA A 538 -21.99 -11.91 20.62
CA ALA A 538 -22.91 -10.92 21.17
C ALA A 538 -23.86 -11.51 22.23
N GLU A 539 -24.40 -12.71 22.00
CA GLU A 539 -25.25 -13.44 22.96
C GLU A 539 -24.48 -13.79 24.25
N LEU A 540 -23.22 -14.24 24.15
CA LEU A 540 -22.34 -14.48 25.31
C LEU A 540 -22.00 -13.20 26.07
N ARG A 541 -21.73 -12.09 25.36
CA ARG A 541 -21.44 -10.77 25.96
C ARG A 541 -22.64 -10.13 26.65
N ALA A 542 -23.86 -10.51 26.28
CA ALA A 542 -25.09 -10.07 26.93
C ALA A 542 -25.40 -10.80 28.25
N VAL A 543 -24.65 -11.85 28.61
CA VAL A 543 -24.87 -12.59 29.86
C VAL A 543 -24.35 -11.80 31.06
N ASN A 544 -25.27 -11.35 31.90
CA ASN A 544 -24.93 -10.67 33.15
C ASN A 544 -24.11 -11.58 34.09
N PRO A 545 -22.91 -11.15 34.53
CA PRO A 545 -22.09 -11.93 35.46
C PRO A 545 -22.69 -12.00 36.86
N PRO A 546 -22.31 -12.99 37.68
CA PRO A 546 -22.47 -12.93 39.13
C PRO A 546 -21.72 -11.73 39.73
N LYS A 547 -22.20 -11.19 40.86
CA LYS A 547 -21.56 -10.03 41.53
C LYS A 547 -20.11 -10.34 41.90
N GLY A 548 -19.20 -9.41 41.61
CA GLY A 548 -17.77 -9.54 41.90
C GLY A 548 -16.96 -10.27 40.82
N LEU A 549 -17.56 -10.55 39.66
CA LEU A 549 -16.90 -11.20 38.53
C LEU A 549 -17.06 -10.38 37.23
N ASN A 550 -16.01 -10.36 36.42
CA ASN A 550 -16.06 -9.96 35.02
C ASN A 550 -16.06 -11.19 34.09
N LEU A 551 -16.67 -11.03 32.92
CA LEU A 551 -16.61 -12.00 31.83
C LEU A 551 -15.96 -11.35 30.59
N TYR A 552 -14.99 -12.04 29.99
CA TYR A 552 -14.35 -11.62 28.74
C TYR A 552 -14.47 -12.75 27.71
N VAL A 553 -15.06 -12.45 26.54
CA VAL A 553 -15.27 -13.42 25.46
C VAL A 553 -14.11 -13.34 24.46
N GLY A 554 -13.38 -14.44 24.30
CA GLY A 554 -12.18 -14.57 23.48
C GLY A 554 -12.15 -15.85 22.62
N GLY A 555 -10.95 -16.23 22.21
CA GLY A 555 -10.72 -17.26 21.17
C GLY A 555 -10.68 -16.66 19.76
N THR A 556 -10.12 -17.39 18.79
CA THR A 556 -9.85 -16.90 17.43
C THR A 556 -11.08 -16.28 16.73
N PRO A 557 -12.29 -16.88 16.79
CA PRO A 557 -13.47 -16.26 16.19
C PRO A 557 -13.84 -14.91 16.83
N ALA A 558 -13.54 -14.69 18.11
CA ALA A 558 -13.77 -13.41 18.77
C ALA A 558 -12.71 -12.36 18.42
N LEU A 559 -11.44 -12.75 18.31
CA LEU A 559 -10.35 -11.89 17.85
C LEU A 559 -10.62 -11.36 16.43
N GLU A 560 -11.09 -12.23 15.52
CA GLU A 560 -11.49 -11.84 14.17
C GLU A 560 -12.68 -10.88 14.15
N GLN A 561 -13.75 -11.22 14.88
CA GLN A 561 -14.97 -10.41 14.86
C GLN A 561 -14.80 -9.04 15.56
N ASP A 562 -13.96 -8.95 16.60
CA ASP A 562 -13.60 -7.66 17.21
C ASP A 562 -12.75 -6.79 16.26
N SER A 563 -11.83 -7.39 15.49
CA SER A 563 -11.06 -6.67 14.47
C SER A 563 -11.95 -6.18 13.32
N ILE A 564 -12.94 -6.98 12.90
CA ILE A 564 -13.96 -6.56 11.92
C ILE A 564 -14.82 -5.44 12.48
N HIS A 565 -15.33 -5.57 13.71
CA HIS A 565 -16.22 -4.59 14.33
C HIS A 565 -15.53 -3.23 14.58
N SER A 566 -14.32 -3.25 15.14
CA SER A 566 -13.52 -2.03 15.37
C SER A 566 -13.21 -1.29 14.07
N LEU A 567 -12.94 -2.00 12.98
CA LEU A 567 -12.74 -1.38 11.67
C LEU A 567 -14.03 -0.74 11.14
N PHE A 568 -15.18 -1.41 11.23
CA PHE A 568 -16.46 -0.83 10.80
C PHE A 568 -16.93 0.36 11.65
N ASP A 569 -16.67 0.36 12.96
CA ASP A 569 -16.93 1.49 13.86
C ASP A 569 -16.04 2.71 13.51
N LYS A 570 -14.77 2.47 13.15
CA LYS A 570 -13.80 3.52 12.82
C LYS A 570 -13.84 3.97 11.35
N ALA A 571 -14.38 3.17 10.44
CA ALA A 571 -14.46 3.46 9.00
C ALA A 571 -15.15 4.79 8.65
N PRO A 572 -16.26 5.23 9.30
CA PRO A 572 -16.84 6.55 9.04
C PRO A 572 -15.87 7.70 9.34
N LEU A 573 -15.10 7.61 10.43
CA LEU A 573 -14.10 8.63 10.78
C LEU A 573 -12.90 8.61 9.82
N MET A 574 -12.42 7.41 9.46
CA MET A 574 -11.40 7.24 8.42
C MET A 574 -11.84 7.89 7.10
N LEU A 575 -13.08 7.64 6.64
CA LEU A 575 -13.63 8.21 5.42
C LEU A 575 -13.79 9.74 5.51
N VAL A 576 -14.27 10.29 6.64
CA VAL A 576 -14.37 11.74 6.83
C VAL A 576 -13.00 12.41 6.78
N LEU A 577 -11.96 11.82 7.36
CA LEU A 577 -10.60 12.35 7.28
C LEU A 577 -10.00 12.20 5.86
N LEU A 578 -10.16 11.04 5.23
CA LEU A 578 -9.70 10.77 3.85
C LEU A 578 -10.30 11.78 2.85
N LEU A 579 -11.62 11.92 2.87
CA LEU A 579 -12.34 12.83 1.97
C LEU A 579 -12.10 14.31 2.34
N GLY A 580 -12.09 14.64 3.63
CA GLY A 580 -11.83 16.01 4.10
C GLY A 580 -10.43 16.51 3.75
N ALA A 581 -9.40 15.68 3.98
CA ALA A 581 -8.02 16.03 3.67
C ALA A 581 -7.77 16.14 2.16
N THR A 582 -8.29 15.21 1.36
CA THR A 582 -8.12 15.25 -0.11
C THR A 582 -8.88 16.42 -0.74
N LEU A 583 -10.13 16.70 -0.34
CA LEU A 583 -10.86 17.89 -0.77
C LEU A 583 -10.09 19.18 -0.44
N LEU A 584 -9.54 19.29 0.77
CA LEU A 584 -8.76 20.46 1.21
C LEU A 584 -7.46 20.62 0.40
N LEU A 585 -6.70 19.54 0.20
CA LEU A 585 -5.44 19.56 -0.55
C LEU A 585 -5.65 19.84 -2.03
N MET A 586 -6.66 19.24 -2.67
CA MET A 586 -6.99 19.50 -4.08
C MET A 586 -7.55 20.92 -4.27
N PHE A 587 -8.33 21.44 -3.30
CA PHE A 587 -8.73 22.84 -3.30
C PHE A 587 -7.51 23.78 -3.24
N LEU A 588 -6.55 23.52 -2.35
CA LEU A 588 -5.30 24.28 -2.24
C LEU A 588 -4.41 24.17 -3.49
N ALA A 589 -4.45 23.03 -4.18
CA ALA A 589 -3.70 22.79 -5.41
C ALA A 589 -4.27 23.56 -6.61
N PHE A 590 -5.60 23.55 -6.81
CA PHE A 590 -6.24 24.07 -8.03
C PHE A 590 -6.93 25.43 -7.90
N GLY A 591 -7.25 25.90 -6.68
CA GLY A 591 -8.01 27.14 -6.49
C GLY A 591 -9.47 27.07 -6.98
N SER A 592 -10.02 25.85 -7.06
CA SER A 592 -11.39 25.51 -7.46
C SER A 592 -12.05 24.63 -6.40
N VAL A 593 -13.35 24.80 -6.18
CA VAL A 593 -14.18 23.91 -5.33
C VAL A 593 -14.80 22.77 -6.14
N VAL A 594 -15.06 23.00 -7.42
CA VAL A 594 -15.75 22.03 -8.30
C VAL A 594 -14.82 20.88 -8.71
N LEU A 595 -13.54 21.17 -8.99
CA LEU A 595 -12.57 20.14 -9.40
C LEU A 595 -12.30 19.10 -8.30
N PRO A 596 -12.06 19.46 -7.02
CA PRO A 596 -11.96 18.49 -5.92
C PRO A 596 -13.19 17.59 -5.78
N ILE A 597 -14.41 18.14 -5.85
CA ILE A 597 -15.64 17.35 -5.73
C ILE A 597 -15.77 16.37 -6.91
N LYS A 598 -15.50 16.83 -8.14
CA LYS A 598 -15.47 15.95 -9.33
C LYS A 598 -14.43 14.84 -9.18
N ALA A 599 -13.25 15.14 -8.65
CA ALA A 599 -12.16 14.19 -8.49
C ALA A 599 -12.46 13.12 -7.43
N VAL A 600 -13.03 13.52 -6.30
CA VAL A 600 -13.49 12.60 -5.25
C VAL A 600 -14.55 11.64 -5.79
N LEU A 601 -15.54 12.13 -6.55
CA LEU A 601 -16.57 11.27 -7.15
C LEU A 601 -15.99 10.27 -8.16
N MET A 602 -15.02 10.67 -8.99
CA MET A 602 -14.37 9.75 -9.93
C MET A 602 -13.44 8.75 -9.24
N SER A 603 -12.74 9.18 -8.19
CA SER A 603 -11.88 8.30 -7.37
C SER A 603 -12.70 7.27 -6.60
N ALA A 604 -13.85 7.68 -6.03
CA ALA A 604 -14.81 6.79 -5.37
C ALA A 604 -15.43 5.78 -6.35
N LEU A 605 -15.81 6.21 -7.56
CA LEU A 605 -16.33 5.31 -8.59
C LEU A 605 -15.27 4.28 -9.03
N THR A 606 -14.03 4.73 -9.25
CA THR A 606 -12.90 3.87 -9.64
C THR A 606 -12.56 2.85 -8.57
N LEU A 607 -12.53 3.30 -7.30
CA LEU A 607 -12.33 2.42 -6.15
C LEU A 607 -13.49 1.42 -6.03
N GLY A 608 -14.74 1.85 -6.17
CA GLY A 608 -15.91 0.95 -6.12
C GLY A 608 -15.84 -0.15 -7.18
N SER A 609 -15.55 0.20 -8.44
CA SER A 609 -15.37 -0.78 -9.52
C SER A 609 -14.18 -1.71 -9.26
N THR A 610 -13.08 -1.18 -8.71
CA THR A 610 -11.90 -1.98 -8.34
C THR A 610 -12.25 -2.99 -7.25
N MET A 611 -12.94 -2.56 -6.20
CA MET A 611 -13.35 -3.41 -5.09
C MET A 611 -14.33 -4.51 -5.54
N GLY A 612 -15.28 -4.20 -6.44
CA GLY A 612 -16.17 -5.22 -7.00
C GLY A 612 -15.44 -6.21 -7.94
N ILE A 613 -14.49 -5.75 -8.77
CA ILE A 613 -13.60 -6.65 -9.54
C ILE A 613 -12.82 -7.58 -8.61
N LEU A 614 -12.31 -7.06 -7.49
CA LEU A 614 -11.58 -7.85 -6.50
C LEU A 614 -12.45 -8.88 -5.80
N THR A 615 -13.69 -8.55 -5.41
CA THR A 615 -14.64 -9.53 -4.85
C THR A 615 -14.98 -10.60 -5.88
N TRP A 616 -15.22 -10.21 -7.14
CA TRP A 616 -15.51 -11.14 -8.23
C TRP A 616 -14.37 -12.14 -8.53
N ILE A 617 -13.11 -11.71 -8.39
CA ILE A 617 -11.95 -12.58 -8.54
C ILE A 617 -11.71 -13.43 -7.27
N PHE A 618 -11.57 -12.80 -6.10
CA PHE A 618 -11.04 -13.46 -4.90
C PHE A 618 -12.10 -14.09 -3.98
N VAL A 619 -13.36 -13.67 -4.06
CA VAL A 619 -14.47 -14.22 -3.26
C VAL A 619 -15.37 -15.09 -4.14
N ASP A 620 -15.90 -14.56 -5.25
CA ASP A 620 -16.70 -15.37 -6.20
C ASP A 620 -15.83 -16.38 -6.98
N GLY A 621 -14.49 -16.20 -6.97
CA GLY A 621 -13.52 -17.21 -7.41
C GLY A 621 -13.15 -17.21 -8.89
N HIS A 622 -13.52 -16.18 -9.65
CA HIS A 622 -13.15 -16.08 -11.05
C HIS A 622 -11.62 -15.96 -11.23
N LEU A 623 -11.06 -16.60 -12.26
CA LEU A 623 -9.61 -16.73 -12.51
C LEU A 623 -8.79 -17.52 -11.47
N SER A 624 -9.39 -18.04 -10.38
CA SER A 624 -8.72 -18.81 -9.32
C SER A 624 -7.80 -19.93 -9.82
N GLY A 625 -8.27 -20.75 -10.77
CA GLY A 625 -7.47 -21.83 -11.37
C GLY A 625 -6.32 -21.36 -12.27
N VAL A 626 -6.42 -20.18 -12.90
CA VAL A 626 -5.35 -19.60 -13.74
C VAL A 626 -4.26 -18.95 -12.88
N LEU A 627 -4.67 -18.34 -11.77
CA LEU A 627 -3.79 -17.61 -10.84
C LEU A 627 -3.34 -18.46 -9.65
N ASN A 628 -3.74 -19.74 -9.59
CA ASN A 628 -3.41 -20.70 -8.53
C ASN A 628 -3.63 -20.12 -7.11
N PHE A 629 -4.90 -19.83 -6.78
CA PHE A 629 -5.33 -19.46 -5.42
C PHE A 629 -6.68 -20.11 -5.09
N THR A 630 -7.02 -20.19 -3.80
CA THR A 630 -8.34 -20.64 -3.34
C THR A 630 -9.23 -19.43 -3.01
N PRO A 631 -10.47 -19.36 -3.53
CA PRO A 631 -11.40 -18.29 -3.15
C PRO A 631 -11.71 -18.35 -1.65
N THR A 632 -11.68 -17.22 -0.97
CA THR A 632 -11.77 -17.15 0.50
C THR A 632 -12.35 -15.80 0.95
N PRO A 633 -13.09 -15.75 2.08
CA PRO A 633 -13.32 -14.51 2.80
C PRO A 633 -12.02 -13.75 3.06
N LEU A 634 -12.09 -12.43 2.99
CA LEU A 634 -10.93 -11.54 2.92
C LEU A 634 -10.63 -10.86 4.25
N MET A 635 -9.36 -10.52 4.47
CA MET A 635 -8.96 -9.72 5.62
C MET A 635 -9.42 -8.26 5.49
N VAL A 636 -10.30 -7.87 6.42
CA VAL A 636 -10.89 -6.53 6.55
C VAL A 636 -9.83 -5.39 6.57
N VAL A 637 -8.67 -5.63 7.18
CA VAL A 637 -7.56 -4.66 7.27
C VAL A 637 -6.87 -4.39 5.92
N VAL A 638 -6.82 -5.37 5.01
CA VAL A 638 -6.23 -5.18 3.67
C VAL A 638 -7.23 -4.53 2.71
N ILE A 639 -8.53 -4.70 2.95
CA ILE A 639 -9.57 -3.93 2.27
C ILE A 639 -9.44 -2.43 2.58
N ALA A 640 -9.24 -2.05 3.85
CA ALA A 640 -8.96 -0.65 4.21
C ALA A 640 -7.68 -0.10 3.55
N LEU A 641 -6.61 -0.90 3.51
CA LEU A 641 -5.37 -0.55 2.79
C LEU A 641 -5.61 -0.28 1.31
N VAL A 642 -6.31 -1.17 0.59
CA VAL A 642 -6.63 -1.00 -0.84
C VAL A 642 -7.52 0.23 -1.06
N VAL A 643 -8.47 0.50 -0.14
CA VAL A 643 -9.29 1.72 -0.13
C VAL A 643 -8.43 2.98 -0.04
N ALA A 644 -7.58 3.11 0.98
CA ALA A 644 -6.81 4.34 1.19
C ALA A 644 -5.72 4.56 0.13
N VAL A 645 -5.00 3.51 -0.25
CA VAL A 645 -3.93 3.59 -1.26
C VAL A 645 -4.51 3.76 -2.67
N GLY A 646 -5.54 3.00 -3.03
CA GLY A 646 -6.18 3.11 -4.35
C GLY A 646 -6.82 4.48 -4.56
N PHE A 647 -7.47 5.03 -3.53
CA PHE A 647 -7.99 6.39 -3.56
C PHE A 647 -6.88 7.44 -3.66
N GLY A 648 -5.79 7.27 -2.89
CA GLY A 648 -4.61 8.14 -2.93
C GLY A 648 -3.93 8.17 -4.31
N LEU A 649 -3.79 7.03 -4.99
CA LEU A 649 -3.21 6.94 -6.33
C LEU A 649 -4.11 7.58 -7.40
N ALA A 650 -5.42 7.32 -7.39
CA ALA A 650 -6.35 7.90 -8.36
C ALA A 650 -6.40 9.44 -8.26
N THR A 651 -6.47 9.95 -7.02
CA THR A 651 -6.44 11.41 -6.76
C THR A 651 -5.09 12.04 -7.09
N ASP A 652 -3.97 11.36 -6.84
CA ASP A 652 -2.63 11.82 -7.23
C ASP A 652 -2.51 12.04 -8.74
N TYR A 653 -2.73 11.02 -9.55
CA TYR A 653 -2.64 11.20 -11.00
C TYR A 653 -3.62 12.27 -11.48
N GLU A 654 -4.79 12.47 -10.84
CA GLU A 654 -5.69 13.58 -11.20
C GLU A 654 -5.08 14.96 -10.92
N VAL A 655 -4.29 15.12 -9.86
CA VAL A 655 -3.45 16.32 -9.64
C VAL A 655 -2.46 16.53 -10.79
N PHE A 656 -1.76 15.49 -11.27
CA PHE A 656 -0.86 15.62 -12.42
C PHE A 656 -1.57 16.06 -13.72
N LEU A 657 -2.77 15.54 -13.99
CA LEU A 657 -3.56 15.87 -15.18
C LEU A 657 -4.15 17.29 -15.09
N VAL A 658 -4.88 17.58 -14.02
CA VAL A 658 -5.62 18.84 -13.84
C VAL A 658 -4.66 20.00 -13.60
N SER A 659 -3.51 19.80 -12.96
CA SER A 659 -2.50 20.87 -12.81
C SER A 659 -2.00 21.42 -14.15
N ARG A 660 -1.96 20.63 -15.22
CA ARG A 660 -1.60 21.12 -16.57
C ARG A 660 -2.77 21.81 -17.28
N MET A 661 -4.01 21.43 -16.96
CA MET A 661 -5.20 22.15 -17.43
C MET A 661 -5.30 23.54 -16.76
N VAL A 662 -5.00 23.63 -15.46
CA VAL A 662 -4.88 24.91 -14.73
C VAL A 662 -3.79 25.79 -15.36
N GLU A 663 -2.58 25.27 -15.57
CA GLU A 663 -1.45 25.99 -16.22
C GLU A 663 -1.82 26.54 -17.61
N ALA A 664 -2.65 25.81 -18.38
CA ALA A 664 -3.16 26.27 -19.67
C ALA A 664 -4.25 27.35 -19.52
N ARG A 665 -5.19 27.15 -18.58
CA ARG A 665 -6.30 28.08 -18.32
C ARG A 665 -5.81 29.43 -17.79
N GLU A 666 -4.81 29.45 -16.93
CA GLU A 666 -4.22 30.68 -16.38
C GLU A 666 -3.45 31.50 -17.42
N ARG A 667 -2.99 30.87 -18.52
CA ARG A 667 -2.48 31.56 -19.71
C ARG A 667 -3.59 32.17 -20.60
N GLY A 668 -4.84 32.18 -20.13
CA GLY A 668 -5.99 32.79 -20.82
C GLY A 668 -6.67 31.89 -21.86
N MET A 669 -6.31 30.61 -21.94
CA MET A 669 -6.90 29.67 -22.91
C MET A 669 -8.36 29.33 -22.55
N SER A 670 -9.16 28.95 -23.55
CA SER A 670 -10.53 28.48 -23.28
C SER A 670 -10.52 27.15 -22.52
N THR A 671 -11.61 26.83 -21.81
CA THR A 671 -11.72 25.56 -21.07
C THR A 671 -11.53 24.33 -21.95
N ALA A 672 -12.01 24.36 -23.20
CA ALA A 672 -11.84 23.25 -24.14
C ALA A 672 -10.37 23.08 -24.58
N GLU A 673 -9.64 24.18 -24.79
CA GLU A 673 -8.21 24.14 -25.12
C GLU A 673 -7.37 23.74 -23.90
N ALA A 674 -7.71 24.22 -22.71
CA ALA A 674 -7.06 23.83 -21.47
C ALA A 674 -7.17 22.32 -21.20
N ILE A 675 -8.35 21.73 -21.42
CA ILE A 675 -8.56 20.26 -21.36
C ILE A 675 -7.72 19.57 -22.46
N ARG A 676 -7.78 20.05 -23.71
CA ARG A 676 -7.05 19.46 -24.85
C ARG A 676 -5.54 19.45 -24.62
N ILE A 677 -4.96 20.57 -24.21
CA ILE A 677 -3.52 20.75 -23.98
C ILE A 677 -3.08 19.96 -22.75
N GLY A 678 -3.83 20.02 -21.65
CA GLY A 678 -3.55 19.24 -20.44
C GLY A 678 -3.47 17.75 -20.74
N THR A 679 -4.53 17.16 -21.31
CA THR A 679 -4.56 15.72 -21.61
C THR A 679 -3.60 15.32 -22.74
N ALA A 680 -3.40 16.15 -23.78
CA ALA A 680 -2.47 15.81 -24.85
C ALA A 680 -1.00 15.78 -24.39
N THR A 681 -0.60 16.73 -23.55
CA THR A 681 0.78 16.79 -23.03
C THR A 681 1.05 15.75 -21.95
N THR A 682 0.09 15.43 -21.07
CA THR A 682 0.30 14.43 -20.01
C THR A 682 0.02 12.99 -20.47
N GLY A 683 -0.80 12.76 -21.51
CA GLY A 683 -1.28 11.43 -21.89
C GLY A 683 -0.18 10.37 -22.09
N ARG A 684 0.94 10.70 -22.75
CA ARG A 684 2.10 9.80 -22.88
C ARG A 684 2.81 9.55 -21.53
N LEU A 685 2.87 10.54 -20.65
CA LEU A 685 3.57 10.42 -19.36
C LEU A 685 2.74 9.62 -18.35
N ILE A 686 1.43 9.85 -18.28
CA ILE A 686 0.53 9.10 -17.39
C ILE A 686 0.41 7.64 -17.85
N THR A 687 0.28 7.36 -19.15
CA THR A 687 0.25 5.97 -19.63
C THR A 687 1.60 5.25 -19.45
N ALA A 688 2.72 5.97 -19.52
CA ALA A 688 4.04 5.44 -19.22
C ALA A 688 4.21 5.09 -17.73
N ALA A 689 3.83 6.02 -16.86
CA ALA A 689 3.82 5.86 -15.40
C ALA A 689 2.94 4.68 -14.97
N ALA A 690 1.69 4.65 -15.44
CA ALA A 690 0.77 3.55 -15.19
C ALA A 690 1.28 2.21 -15.74
N MET A 691 2.03 2.19 -16.86
CA MET A 691 2.66 0.97 -17.36
C MET A 691 3.82 0.50 -16.47
N VAL A 692 4.63 1.42 -15.91
CA VAL A 692 5.67 1.08 -14.92
C VAL A 692 5.05 0.46 -13.66
N LEU A 693 4.10 1.16 -13.03
CA LEU A 693 3.50 0.69 -11.79
C LEU A 693 2.66 -0.59 -12.00
N ALA A 694 2.00 -0.76 -13.15
CA ALA A 694 1.33 -2.02 -13.52
C ALA A 694 2.31 -3.18 -13.73
N VAL A 695 3.50 -2.94 -14.30
CA VAL A 695 4.56 -3.97 -14.42
C VAL A 695 5.09 -4.38 -13.04
N VAL A 696 5.32 -3.43 -12.13
CA VAL A 696 5.72 -3.75 -10.74
C VAL A 696 4.63 -4.57 -10.05
N ALA A 697 3.37 -4.13 -10.10
CA ALA A 697 2.24 -4.86 -9.54
C ALA A 697 2.07 -6.28 -10.14
N SER A 698 2.27 -6.41 -11.46
CA SER A 698 2.20 -7.71 -12.16
C SER A 698 3.21 -8.74 -11.65
N SER A 699 4.34 -8.32 -11.04
CA SER A 699 5.29 -9.27 -10.42
C SER A 699 4.80 -9.84 -9.08
N PHE A 700 3.93 -9.12 -8.36
CA PHE A 700 3.31 -9.55 -7.10
C PHE A 700 1.95 -10.24 -7.31
N VAL A 701 1.31 -10.04 -8.46
CA VAL A 701 0.12 -10.79 -8.93
C VAL A 701 0.35 -12.32 -8.93
N PHE A 702 1.60 -12.75 -9.14
CA PHE A 702 2.01 -14.16 -9.10
C PHE A 702 2.51 -14.63 -7.72
N SER A 703 2.26 -13.87 -6.65
CA SER A 703 2.60 -14.27 -5.29
C SER A 703 1.88 -15.53 -4.86
N ASP A 704 2.54 -16.43 -4.13
CA ASP A 704 1.88 -17.58 -3.52
C ASP A 704 0.89 -17.14 -2.43
N LEU A 705 1.14 -16.00 -1.77
CA LEU A 705 0.28 -15.42 -0.75
C LEU A 705 -0.91 -14.69 -1.38
N VAL A 706 -2.13 -15.21 -1.20
CA VAL A 706 -3.36 -14.62 -1.75
C VAL A 706 -3.58 -13.16 -1.33
N LEU A 707 -3.12 -12.79 -0.13
CA LEU A 707 -3.20 -11.42 0.40
C LEU A 707 -2.35 -10.43 -0.41
N MET A 708 -1.20 -10.89 -0.92
CA MET A 708 -0.33 -10.08 -1.78
C MET A 708 -0.85 -10.05 -3.22
N LYS A 709 -1.41 -11.17 -3.72
CA LYS A 709 -2.16 -11.18 -5.00
C LYS A 709 -3.29 -10.13 -4.98
N TYR A 710 -4.09 -10.11 -3.91
CA TYR A 710 -5.22 -9.19 -3.73
C TYR A 710 -4.79 -7.72 -3.79
N LEU A 711 -3.79 -7.34 -2.99
CA LEU A 711 -3.24 -5.98 -3.01
C LEU A 711 -2.68 -5.61 -4.40
N ALA A 712 -1.87 -6.49 -5.00
CA ALA A 712 -1.26 -6.24 -6.29
C ALA A 712 -2.29 -6.07 -7.42
N PHE A 713 -3.31 -6.94 -7.48
CA PHE A 713 -4.44 -6.79 -8.40
C PHE A 713 -5.24 -5.51 -8.13
N GLY A 714 -5.47 -5.15 -6.87
CA GLY A 714 -6.25 -3.96 -6.51
C GLY A 714 -5.59 -2.68 -6.99
N LEU A 715 -4.29 -2.52 -6.71
CA LEU A 715 -3.52 -1.38 -7.18
C LEU A 715 -3.42 -1.37 -8.72
N MET A 716 -3.20 -2.53 -9.37
CA MET A 716 -3.16 -2.64 -10.82
C MET A 716 -4.49 -2.31 -11.49
N ALA A 717 -5.62 -2.78 -10.95
CA ALA A 717 -6.95 -2.56 -11.53
C ALA A 717 -7.41 -1.10 -11.35
N ALA A 718 -7.24 -0.53 -10.15
CA ALA A 718 -7.51 0.91 -9.92
C ALA A 718 -6.68 1.78 -10.86
N LEU A 719 -5.39 1.48 -10.98
CA LEU A 719 -4.46 2.17 -11.86
C LEU A 719 -4.85 2.08 -13.33
N LEU A 720 -5.16 0.90 -13.85
CA LEU A 720 -5.50 0.71 -15.26
C LEU A 720 -6.86 1.35 -15.61
N LEU A 721 -7.85 1.25 -14.73
CA LEU A 721 -9.14 1.95 -14.88
C LEU A 721 -8.97 3.46 -14.89
N ASP A 722 -8.21 4.02 -13.95
CA ASP A 722 -7.94 5.45 -13.88
C ASP A 722 -7.13 5.95 -15.08
N ALA A 723 -5.99 5.30 -15.35
CA ALA A 723 -5.06 5.63 -16.44
C ALA A 723 -5.74 5.66 -17.81
N THR A 724 -6.73 4.79 -18.04
CA THR A 724 -7.41 4.63 -19.34
C THR A 724 -8.84 5.17 -19.33
N VAL A 725 -9.78 4.44 -18.71
CA VAL A 725 -11.23 4.72 -18.75
C VAL A 725 -11.54 6.11 -18.18
N VAL A 726 -11.01 6.44 -17.00
CA VAL A 726 -11.32 7.70 -16.32
C VAL A 726 -10.67 8.87 -17.06
N ARG A 727 -9.35 8.81 -17.30
CA ARG A 727 -8.60 9.96 -17.85
C ARG A 727 -8.81 10.25 -19.32
N MET A 728 -8.91 9.22 -20.15
CA MET A 728 -9.00 9.42 -21.60
C MET A 728 -10.42 9.80 -22.03
N PHE A 729 -11.44 9.39 -21.25
CA PHE A 729 -12.84 9.54 -21.61
C PHE A 729 -13.65 10.29 -20.55
N LEU A 730 -13.69 9.82 -19.29
CA LEU A 730 -14.62 10.36 -18.29
C LEU A 730 -14.28 11.78 -17.82
N VAL A 731 -13.01 12.06 -17.50
CA VAL A 731 -12.53 13.39 -17.06
C VAL A 731 -12.78 14.45 -18.14
N PRO A 732 -12.37 14.29 -19.42
CA PRO A 732 -12.68 15.28 -20.46
C PRO A 732 -14.17 15.42 -20.72
N SER A 733 -14.95 14.33 -20.63
CA SER A 733 -16.40 14.38 -20.85
C SER A 733 -17.10 15.21 -19.79
N VAL A 734 -16.83 14.93 -18.51
CA VAL A 734 -17.47 15.63 -17.39
C VAL A 734 -16.98 17.08 -17.31
N MET A 735 -15.68 17.36 -17.47
CA MET A 735 -15.21 18.74 -17.51
C MET A 735 -15.77 19.54 -18.70
N LYS A 736 -16.05 18.88 -19.84
CA LYS A 736 -16.74 19.54 -20.97
C LYS A 736 -18.22 19.82 -20.70
N LEU A 737 -18.87 19.08 -19.80
CA LEU A 737 -20.25 19.32 -19.35
C LEU A 737 -20.34 20.41 -18.27
N LEU A 738 -19.41 20.44 -17.32
CA LEU A 738 -19.28 21.52 -16.33
C LEU A 738 -18.86 22.86 -16.99
N GLY A 739 -18.09 22.81 -18.08
CA GLY A 739 -17.64 24.02 -18.78
C GLY A 739 -16.81 24.92 -17.87
N ASP A 740 -17.06 26.23 -17.93
CA ASP A 740 -16.27 27.22 -17.19
C ASP A 740 -16.49 27.18 -15.67
N ASP A 741 -17.57 26.52 -15.18
CA ASP A 741 -17.82 26.32 -13.75
C ASP A 741 -16.79 25.38 -13.10
N CYS A 742 -16.05 24.57 -13.88
CA CYS A 742 -14.87 23.83 -13.41
C CYS A 742 -13.91 24.73 -12.61
N TRP A 743 -13.79 26.00 -12.95
CA TRP A 743 -12.81 26.91 -12.37
C TRP A 743 -13.35 27.71 -11.17
N TRP A 744 -14.60 27.46 -10.74
CA TRP A 744 -15.26 28.27 -9.72
C TRP A 744 -14.68 28.07 -8.31
N ALA A 745 -14.44 29.18 -7.61
CA ALA A 745 -14.18 29.21 -6.17
C ALA A 745 -14.58 30.55 -5.54
N PRO A 746 -14.96 30.57 -4.25
CA PRO A 746 -15.24 31.80 -3.51
C PRO A 746 -14.03 32.75 -3.45
N ARG A 747 -14.30 34.07 -3.49
CA ARG A 747 -13.26 35.11 -3.45
C ARG A 747 -12.39 35.07 -2.19
N TRP A 748 -12.92 34.63 -1.05
CA TRP A 748 -12.13 34.45 0.18
C TRP A 748 -11.15 33.28 0.06
N ALA A 749 -11.54 32.23 -0.65
CA ALA A 749 -10.80 30.98 -0.75
C ALA A 749 -9.54 31.15 -1.64
N ARG A 750 -9.68 31.82 -2.79
CA ARG A 750 -8.52 32.20 -3.63
C ARG A 750 -7.55 33.17 -2.92
N ARG A 751 -8.05 34.10 -2.09
CA ARG A 751 -7.19 34.97 -1.26
C ARG A 751 -6.33 34.17 -0.28
N LEU A 752 -6.90 33.11 0.32
CA LEU A 752 -6.17 32.23 1.24
C LEU A 752 -5.05 31.46 0.51
N GLN A 753 -5.35 30.85 -0.63
CA GLN A 753 -4.38 30.15 -1.47
C GLN A 753 -3.19 31.05 -1.87
N ASN A 754 -3.48 32.29 -2.28
CA ASN A 754 -2.45 33.28 -2.61
C ASN A 754 -1.63 33.69 -1.38
N LYS A 755 -2.25 33.88 -0.21
CA LYS A 755 -1.56 34.24 1.04
C LYS A 755 -0.62 33.14 1.55
N ILE A 756 -0.90 31.88 1.25
CA ILE A 756 -0.03 30.72 1.58
C ILE A 756 1.15 30.60 0.57
N GLY A 757 1.20 31.44 -0.48
CA GLY A 757 2.27 31.42 -1.49
C GLY A 757 2.10 30.27 -2.51
N LEU A 758 0.88 29.76 -2.67
CA LEU A 758 0.56 28.68 -3.61
C LEU A 758 -0.05 29.19 -4.93
N GLY A 759 -0.40 30.47 -5.01
CA GLY A 759 -0.86 31.11 -6.26
C GLY A 759 0.25 31.39 -7.29
N GLU A 760 1.51 31.15 -6.98
CA GLU A 760 2.64 31.32 -7.91
C GLU A 760 2.71 30.13 -8.90
N ILE A 761 2.02 30.28 -10.04
CA ILE A 761 2.08 29.34 -11.18
C ILE A 761 2.67 30.00 -12.44
N ASP A 762 2.53 31.32 -12.59
CA ASP A 762 3.16 32.05 -13.69
C ASP A 762 4.70 32.06 -13.58
N LEU A 763 5.37 31.84 -14.71
CA LEU A 763 6.82 31.71 -14.82
C LEU A 763 7.37 32.79 -15.74
N PRO A 764 8.19 33.74 -15.27
CA PRO A 764 8.78 34.75 -16.15
C PRO A 764 9.61 34.09 -17.25
N ASP A 765 9.59 34.71 -18.44
CA ASP A 765 10.46 34.29 -19.55
C ASP A 765 11.91 34.67 -19.24
N GLU A 766 12.73 33.66 -18.95
CA GLU A 766 14.16 33.76 -18.67
C GLU A 766 15.00 33.12 -19.79
N ARG A 767 14.48 33.02 -21.02
CA ARG A 767 15.26 32.58 -22.18
C ARG A 767 16.44 33.52 -22.38
N LYS A 768 17.66 33.05 -22.04
CA LYS A 768 18.92 33.73 -22.36
C LYS A 768 19.05 33.84 -23.88
N ARG A 769 18.60 34.97 -24.43
CA ARG A 769 18.77 35.33 -25.84
C ARG A 769 20.26 35.18 -26.18
N PRO A 770 20.64 34.49 -27.27
CA PRO A 770 22.04 34.32 -27.63
C PRO A 770 22.67 35.69 -27.89
N THR A 771 23.60 36.10 -27.03
CA THR A 771 24.31 37.37 -27.16
C THR A 771 25.33 37.26 -28.29
N LEU A 772 24.88 37.52 -29.51
CA LEU A 772 25.72 37.65 -30.70
C LEU A 772 26.75 38.78 -30.49
N ASN A 773 27.97 38.37 -30.11
CA ASN A 773 29.22 39.12 -30.15
C ASN A 773 29.17 40.58 -29.66
N GLY A 774 28.90 40.77 -28.36
CA GLY A 774 29.49 41.86 -27.57
C GLY A 774 29.20 43.30 -27.99
N ARG A 775 28.20 43.55 -28.82
CA ARG A 775 27.77 44.90 -29.24
C ARG A 775 26.33 45.16 -28.81
N PRO A 776 26.01 46.33 -28.22
CA PRO A 776 24.64 46.67 -27.88
C PRO A 776 23.84 46.87 -29.17
N ALA A 777 22.98 45.91 -29.50
CA ALA A 777 22.03 46.03 -30.59
C ALA A 777 21.07 47.18 -30.28
N ARG A 778 21.21 48.31 -30.99
CA ARG A 778 20.16 49.33 -31.03
C ARG A 778 18.87 48.67 -31.54
N PRO A 779 17.69 49.00 -30.99
CA PRO A 779 16.44 48.50 -31.55
C PRO A 779 16.33 48.95 -33.02
N PRO A 780 15.73 48.12 -33.90
CA PRO A 780 15.47 48.55 -35.26
C PRO A 780 14.55 49.76 -35.22
N VAL A 781 15.04 50.92 -35.68
CA VAL A 781 14.19 52.08 -35.93
C VAL A 781 13.25 51.68 -37.04
N ALA A 782 11.95 51.58 -36.74
CA ALA A 782 10.95 51.36 -37.77
C ALA A 782 11.06 52.48 -38.80
N ALA A 783 11.26 52.12 -40.07
CA ALA A 783 11.36 53.08 -41.15
C ALA A 783 9.96 53.64 -41.48
N SER A 784 9.50 54.57 -40.64
CA SER A 784 8.31 55.38 -40.91
C SER A 784 8.51 56.11 -42.22
N LEU A 785 7.76 55.72 -43.26
CA LEU A 785 7.71 56.39 -44.56
C LEU A 785 6.96 57.72 -44.41
N VAL A 786 7.62 58.69 -43.77
CA VAL A 786 7.22 60.10 -43.82
C VAL A 786 7.64 60.62 -45.18
N ALA A 787 6.65 60.97 -46.02
CA ALA A 787 6.91 61.54 -47.33
C ALA A 787 7.70 62.86 -47.18
N ALA A 788 8.90 62.91 -47.76
CA ALA A 788 9.65 64.14 -47.84
C ALA A 788 8.95 65.09 -48.82
N ALA A 789 8.69 66.33 -48.39
CA ALA A 789 8.14 67.35 -49.27
C ALA A 789 9.11 67.65 -50.44
N PRO A 790 8.62 68.03 -51.64
CA PRO A 790 9.47 68.38 -52.76
C PRO A 790 10.41 69.53 -52.39
N ARG A 791 11.71 69.39 -52.70
CA ARG A 791 12.63 70.52 -52.69
C ARG A 791 12.37 71.39 -53.93
N PRO A 792 12.44 72.73 -53.82
CA PRO A 792 12.38 73.59 -55.00
C PRO A 792 13.58 73.31 -55.93
N PRO A 793 13.47 73.58 -57.24
CA PRO A 793 14.56 73.41 -58.18
C PRO A 793 15.73 74.36 -57.87
N HIS A 794 16.95 73.94 -58.22
CA HIS A 794 18.15 74.73 -58.02
C HIS A 794 18.21 75.94 -58.98
N ASP A 795 18.52 77.10 -58.42
CA ASP A 795 18.99 78.27 -59.17
C ASP A 795 20.46 78.04 -59.61
N PRO A 796 20.80 78.20 -60.89
CA PRO A 796 22.16 77.94 -61.39
C PRO A 796 23.17 79.11 -61.18
N THR A 797 22.81 80.21 -60.51
CA THR A 797 23.60 81.45 -60.55
C THR A 797 24.67 81.67 -59.45
N HIS A 798 24.86 80.76 -58.50
CA HIS A 798 25.86 80.93 -57.42
C HIS A 798 26.82 79.73 -57.23
N PRO A 799 28.15 79.97 -57.12
CA PRO A 799 29.16 78.93 -56.88
C PRO A 799 29.29 78.54 -55.39
N ALA A 800 29.81 77.33 -55.14
CA ALA A 800 29.94 76.74 -53.80
C ALA A 800 31.22 77.15 -53.04
N ALA A 801 31.19 77.01 -51.71
CA ALA A 801 32.33 77.20 -50.80
C ALA A 801 32.62 75.91 -49.96
N PRO A 802 33.84 75.71 -49.41
CA PRO A 802 34.32 74.37 -49.02
C PRO A 802 34.07 73.96 -47.55
N GLU A 803 34.07 72.64 -47.30
CA GLU A 803 34.14 72.06 -45.95
C GLU A 803 35.54 72.17 -45.30
N PRO A 804 35.62 72.33 -43.97
CA PRO A 804 36.83 72.06 -43.20
C PRO A 804 36.68 70.95 -42.13
N SER A 805 37.37 69.82 -42.38
CA SER A 805 38.14 68.98 -41.42
C SER A 805 37.58 68.56 -40.05
N ARG A 806 37.61 67.23 -39.78
CA ARG A 806 37.57 66.62 -38.43
C ARG A 806 38.90 66.77 -37.64
N PRO A 807 38.84 66.88 -36.31
CA PRO A 807 39.91 66.45 -35.38
C PRO A 807 39.70 65.00 -34.85
N ALA A 808 40.69 64.48 -34.11
CA ALA A 808 40.77 63.08 -33.67
C ALA A 808 40.52 62.84 -32.16
N ARG A 809 40.58 61.56 -31.74
CA ARG A 809 40.35 61.04 -30.37
C ARG A 809 41.63 61.03 -29.52
N PRO A 810 41.49 61.08 -28.17
CA PRO A 810 42.06 60.01 -27.32
C PRO A 810 41.01 59.26 -26.47
N ALA A 811 41.45 58.44 -25.51
CA ALA A 811 40.62 57.57 -24.65
C ALA A 811 41.11 57.58 -23.15
N PRO A 812 40.83 56.62 -22.24
CA PRO A 812 40.18 56.94 -20.95
C PRO A 812 40.99 56.64 -19.67
N ALA A 813 40.47 57.07 -18.50
CA ALA A 813 40.95 56.72 -17.16
C ALA A 813 39.81 56.65 -16.11
N GLU A 814 40.07 56.09 -14.92
CA GLU A 814 39.09 55.74 -13.87
C GLU A 814 39.18 56.66 -12.59
N PRO A 815 38.87 56.26 -11.33
CA PRO A 815 37.52 56.49 -10.74
C PRO A 815 37.47 57.09 -9.29
N ARG A 816 36.23 57.31 -8.79
CA ARG A 816 35.78 57.57 -7.38
C ARG A 816 35.99 59.00 -6.81
N PRO A 817 35.35 59.39 -5.67
CA PRO A 817 34.20 58.79 -4.94
C PRO A 817 33.01 59.75 -4.61
N ALA A 818 31.85 59.12 -4.32
CA ALA A 818 30.76 59.48 -3.39
C ALA A 818 30.47 60.94 -2.94
N GLN A 819 29.20 61.34 -3.11
CA GLN A 819 28.43 62.14 -2.13
C GLN A 819 26.92 61.86 -2.26
N GLU A 820 26.19 61.84 -1.15
CA GLU A 820 24.71 61.84 -1.11
C GLU A 820 24.17 63.29 -1.17
N PRO A 821 22.89 63.49 -1.54
CA PRO A 821 21.91 63.68 -0.47
C PRO A 821 20.56 62.98 -0.71
N ALA A 822 19.68 63.04 0.29
CA ALA A 822 18.42 62.31 0.35
C ALA A 822 17.18 63.09 -0.14
N ALA A 823 16.02 62.41 -0.06
CA ALA A 823 14.64 62.92 -0.01
C ALA A 823 13.84 63.17 -1.31
N SER A 824 12.89 62.26 -1.53
CA SER A 824 11.45 62.52 -1.77
C SER A 824 10.83 62.42 -3.20
N THR A 825 9.53 62.09 -3.20
CA THR A 825 8.53 62.17 -4.28
C THR A 825 8.54 61.15 -5.45
N THR A 826 7.89 60.01 -5.18
CA THR A 826 6.69 59.54 -5.90
C THR A 826 6.54 59.82 -7.42
N ARG A 827 6.82 58.81 -8.27
CA ARG A 827 5.87 58.35 -9.32
C ARG A 827 6.28 57.01 -9.95
N ILE A 828 5.27 56.17 -10.23
CA ILE A 828 5.40 54.95 -11.05
C ILE A 828 5.08 55.33 -12.51
N PRO A 829 5.95 55.02 -13.50
CA PRO A 829 5.60 55.15 -14.92
C PRO A 829 4.62 54.04 -15.37
N ALA A 830 3.57 54.41 -16.09
CA ALA A 830 2.61 53.46 -16.66
C ALA A 830 3.08 52.84 -17.99
N ARG A 831 2.51 51.68 -18.37
CA ARG A 831 2.75 51.04 -19.67
C ARG A 831 1.95 51.75 -20.79
N PRO A 832 2.46 51.83 -22.03
CA PRO A 832 1.73 52.42 -23.15
C PRO A 832 0.73 51.47 -23.83
N ASN A 833 -0.47 52.00 -24.08
CA ASN A 833 -1.43 51.80 -25.17
C ASN A 833 -1.76 50.38 -25.72
N GLN A 834 -3.05 50.03 -25.62
CA GLN A 834 -3.83 49.37 -26.69
C GLN A 834 -4.91 50.35 -27.20
N PRO A 835 -5.52 50.15 -28.39
CA PRO A 835 -6.44 51.12 -29.01
C PRO A 835 -7.90 51.08 -28.50
N THR A 836 -8.56 52.25 -28.58
CA THR A 836 -10.04 52.51 -28.53
C THR A 836 -10.70 52.25 -29.91
N GLU A 837 -12.02 52.22 -30.15
CA GLU A 837 -13.29 52.30 -29.37
C GLU A 837 -14.37 51.44 -30.12
N ALA A 838 -15.69 51.36 -29.86
CA ALA A 838 -16.72 52.34 -29.46
C ALA A 838 -17.95 51.63 -28.81
N GLN A 839 -18.60 52.18 -27.76
CA GLN A 839 -19.87 52.98 -27.75
C GLN A 839 -21.18 52.20 -28.05
N THR A 840 -22.37 52.42 -27.44
CA THR A 840 -22.93 53.34 -26.40
C THR A 840 -23.74 52.51 -25.33
N THR A 841 -24.45 52.99 -24.28
CA THR A 841 -25.16 54.28 -24.01
C THR A 841 -25.38 54.57 -22.50
N ARG A 842 -25.61 55.87 -22.20
CA ARG A 842 -26.12 56.55 -20.97
C ARG A 842 -27.45 55.97 -20.43
N PHE A 843 -28.04 56.29 -19.25
CA PHE A 843 -27.81 57.20 -18.09
C PHE A 843 -28.73 56.69 -16.92
N ALA A 844 -28.92 57.23 -15.69
CA ALA A 844 -28.36 58.30 -14.81
C ALA A 844 -28.86 58.03 -13.35
N ALA A 845 -28.76 58.99 -12.40
CA ALA A 845 -29.36 58.90 -11.05
C ALA A 845 -29.80 60.29 -10.48
N PRO A 846 -30.76 60.31 -9.55
CA PRO A 846 -30.60 60.94 -8.21
C PRO A 846 -31.09 59.98 -7.08
N GLY A 847 -31.09 60.28 -5.77
CA GLY A 847 -30.66 61.46 -4.98
C GLY A 847 -30.96 61.25 -3.48
N ALA A 848 -30.66 62.23 -2.61
CA ALA A 848 -30.98 62.25 -1.16
C ALA A 848 -31.06 63.70 -0.63
N PRO A 849 -31.77 64.00 0.49
CA PRO A 849 -31.05 64.25 1.77
C PRO A 849 -31.84 64.09 3.12
N GLY A 850 -31.11 63.76 4.21
CA GLY A 850 -31.48 64.05 5.63
C GLY A 850 -32.57 63.18 6.31
N ARG A 851 -32.75 63.17 7.65
CA ARG A 851 -31.96 63.75 8.78
C ARG A 851 -32.37 63.08 10.14
N GLN A 852 -31.55 63.23 11.18
CA GLN A 852 -31.87 63.11 12.64
C GLN A 852 -32.00 61.71 13.35
N ARG A 853 -32.00 61.77 14.70
CA ARG A 853 -31.86 60.78 15.81
C ARG A 853 -32.51 61.43 17.08
N PRO A 854 -32.73 60.78 18.26
CA PRO A 854 -32.61 59.37 18.71
C PRO A 854 -34.04 58.86 19.17
N PRO A 855 -34.36 58.15 20.30
CA PRO A 855 -33.61 57.39 21.33
C PRO A 855 -34.20 55.97 21.67
N GLU A 856 -34.85 55.80 22.83
CA GLU A 856 -35.28 54.56 23.54
C GLU A 856 -36.53 54.88 24.43
N PRO A 857 -37.31 53.94 25.05
CA PRO A 857 -36.83 52.82 25.90
C PRO A 857 -37.64 51.47 25.85
N ARG A 858 -37.26 50.51 26.72
CA ARG A 858 -38.01 49.27 27.08
C ARG A 858 -38.79 49.45 28.41
N PRO A 859 -39.75 48.57 28.80
CA PRO A 859 -39.41 47.44 29.69
C PRO A 859 -40.30 46.15 29.65
N ALA A 860 -39.90 45.14 30.45
CA ALA A 860 -40.70 44.10 31.15
C ALA A 860 -41.31 42.85 30.44
N THR A 861 -40.92 41.67 30.97
CA THR A 861 -41.54 40.31 30.95
C THR A 861 -42.52 40.14 32.15
N PRO A 862 -43.36 39.06 32.35
CA PRO A 862 -42.94 37.63 32.42
C PRO A 862 -43.97 36.45 32.23
N GLN A 863 -43.47 35.20 32.40
CA GLN A 863 -44.14 33.97 32.92
C GLN A 863 -45.06 33.06 32.04
N ARG A 864 -45.53 31.91 32.61
CA ARG A 864 -45.63 30.56 31.95
C ARG A 864 -46.79 29.62 32.48
N PRO A 865 -46.69 28.25 32.59
CA PRO A 865 -47.67 27.19 32.16
C PRO A 865 -48.60 26.65 33.31
N PRO A 866 -49.30 25.45 33.33
CA PRO A 866 -49.32 24.23 32.46
C PRO A 866 -50.67 23.41 32.29
N ALA A 867 -50.58 22.17 31.73
CA ALA A 867 -51.43 20.95 32.00
C ALA A 867 -52.85 20.81 31.33
N GLN A 868 -53.52 19.65 31.14
CA GLN A 868 -53.22 18.18 31.22
C GLN A 868 -54.32 17.25 30.57
N ALA A 869 -53.99 15.95 30.34
CA ALA A 869 -54.88 14.74 30.32
C ALA A 869 -55.77 14.34 29.09
N ALA A 870 -56.34 13.11 29.15
CA ALA A 870 -57.04 12.27 28.11
C ALA A 870 -58.22 11.45 28.77
N PRO A 871 -58.84 10.33 28.26
CA PRO A 871 -58.73 9.52 27.02
C PRO A 871 -60.09 9.18 26.27
N PRO A 872 -60.58 7.93 26.01
CA PRO A 872 -60.47 7.24 24.69
C PRO A 872 -61.76 6.62 24.07
N SER A 873 -61.58 6.02 22.87
CA SER A 873 -62.32 4.84 22.32
C SER A 873 -61.28 3.84 21.70
N GLY A 874 -61.57 2.64 21.18
CA GLY A 874 -62.83 1.93 20.87
C GLY A 874 -63.22 2.09 19.39
N ASP A 875 -63.41 1.05 18.55
CA ASP A 875 -63.27 -0.42 18.69
C ASP A 875 -62.85 -0.99 17.27
N GLN A 876 -62.68 -2.27 16.89
CA GLN A 876 -63.35 -3.54 17.24
C GLN A 876 -62.43 -4.79 17.29
N THR A 877 -63.01 -5.87 17.82
CA THR A 877 -62.50 -7.24 18.04
C THR A 877 -62.79 -8.15 16.80
N ARG A 878 -62.16 -9.31 16.46
CA ARG A 878 -62.06 -10.70 17.07
C ARG A 878 -61.21 -11.60 16.12
N ALA A 879 -60.77 -12.84 16.43
CA ALA A 879 -60.47 -13.59 17.67
C ALA A 879 -59.74 -14.92 17.30
N ILE A 880 -59.21 -15.66 18.29
CA ILE A 880 -58.53 -16.97 18.15
C ILE A 880 -59.52 -18.14 18.36
N PRO A 881 -59.27 -19.32 17.75
CA PRO A 881 -59.48 -20.59 18.47
C PRO A 881 -58.30 -21.59 18.37
N VAL A 882 -58.16 -22.46 19.37
CA VAL A 882 -57.23 -23.61 19.42
C VAL A 882 -57.97 -24.86 19.89
N PRO A 883 -57.81 -25.99 19.19
CA PRO A 883 -57.71 -27.33 19.80
C PRO A 883 -56.50 -28.12 19.21
N GLY A 884 -56.04 -29.26 19.74
CA GLY A 884 -56.40 -29.94 20.99
C GLY A 884 -56.08 -31.46 20.99
N ASN A 885 -54.96 -31.87 21.60
CA ASN A 885 -54.59 -33.22 22.09
C ASN A 885 -54.71 -34.50 21.19
N ARG A 886 -53.53 -35.09 20.88
CA ARG A 886 -53.15 -36.54 21.01
C ARG A 886 -53.91 -37.65 20.20
N PRO A 887 -53.39 -38.91 20.13
CA PRO A 887 -52.00 -39.43 20.28
C PRO A 887 -51.59 -40.44 19.15
N ASP A 888 -50.47 -41.18 19.33
CA ASP A 888 -50.07 -42.46 18.68
C ASP A 888 -49.91 -42.46 17.12
N ASP A 889 -49.34 -43.44 16.40
CA ASP A 889 -48.20 -44.37 16.58
C ASP A 889 -47.73 -44.87 15.18
N GLY A 890 -46.55 -45.52 15.06
CA GLY A 890 -46.30 -46.58 14.05
C GLY A 890 -45.76 -46.26 12.64
N ASP A 891 -44.50 -46.65 12.41
CA ASP A 891 -43.90 -47.41 11.26
C ASP A 891 -44.20 -47.20 9.75
N SER A 892 -43.09 -47.32 9.00
CA SER A 892 -42.88 -48.04 7.71
C SER A 892 -43.18 -47.41 6.31
N ASP A 893 -42.06 -47.26 5.58
CA ASP A 893 -41.75 -47.76 4.22
C ASP A 893 -42.33 -47.23 2.88
N ALA A 894 -41.37 -47.09 1.93
CA ALA A 894 -41.37 -47.49 0.52
C ALA A 894 -41.41 -46.44 -0.65
N ASP A 895 -40.60 -46.79 -1.67
CA ASP A 895 -40.67 -46.51 -3.11
C ASP A 895 -40.52 -45.09 -3.72
N ALA A 896 -39.23 -44.71 -3.86
CA ALA A 896 -38.51 -44.63 -5.15
C ALA A 896 -39.14 -43.98 -6.41
N ALA A 897 -38.44 -42.96 -6.95
CA ALA A 897 -38.29 -42.73 -8.40
C ALA A 897 -36.98 -41.98 -8.71
N GLU A 898 -36.13 -42.54 -9.58
CA GLU A 898 -34.94 -41.91 -10.18
C GLU A 898 -35.29 -41.47 -11.64
N PRO A 899 -34.46 -40.72 -12.44
CA PRO A 899 -33.07 -41.09 -12.74
C PRO A 899 -32.02 -39.96 -12.86
N THR A 900 -30.76 -40.38 -12.74
CA THR A 900 -29.53 -39.58 -12.97
C THR A 900 -28.96 -39.79 -14.38
N THR A 901 -28.18 -38.84 -14.94
CA THR A 901 -27.52 -39.01 -16.25
C THR A 901 -26.00 -38.72 -16.25
N ALA A 902 -25.23 -39.80 -16.13
CA ALA A 902 -23.88 -40.08 -16.67
C ALA A 902 -22.77 -38.99 -16.75
N LEU A 903 -21.67 -39.25 -16.04
CA LEU A 903 -20.30 -38.86 -16.42
C LEU A 903 -19.55 -40.07 -17.01
N PRO A 904 -18.73 -39.92 -18.08
CA PRO A 904 -17.94 -41.03 -18.63
C PRO A 904 -16.63 -41.25 -17.85
N LYS A 905 -16.32 -42.51 -17.52
CA LYS A 905 -14.99 -42.94 -17.07
C LYS A 905 -14.12 -43.30 -18.28
N MET A 906 -12.80 -43.09 -18.18
CA MET A 906 -11.81 -43.82 -18.98
C MET A 906 -10.96 -44.75 -18.11
N ARG A 907 -10.15 -45.58 -18.77
CA ARG A 907 -9.77 -46.93 -18.34
C ARG A 907 -8.30 -47.02 -17.93
N ALA A 908 -7.97 -47.96 -17.06
CA ALA A 908 -6.59 -48.30 -16.72
C ALA A 908 -6.02 -49.37 -17.68
N GLU A 909 -4.76 -49.18 -18.06
CA GLU A 909 -3.85 -50.18 -18.62
C GLU A 909 -2.49 -50.05 -17.91
N GLY A 910 -1.58 -51.00 -18.08
CA GLY A 910 -0.26 -50.93 -17.43
C GLY A 910 0.70 -52.05 -17.80
N SER A 911 1.87 -52.01 -17.15
CA SER A 911 3.05 -52.89 -17.30
C SER A 911 3.91 -52.68 -18.56
N GLY A 912 5.24 -52.83 -18.38
CA GLY A 912 6.23 -52.97 -19.45
C GLY A 912 7.05 -51.72 -19.79
N GLY A 913 8.39 -51.85 -19.81
CA GLY A 913 9.30 -50.86 -20.41
C GLY A 913 10.40 -50.32 -19.49
N SER A 914 11.55 -50.99 -19.47
CA SER A 914 12.83 -50.42 -19.04
C SER A 914 13.65 -49.98 -20.26
N GLU A 915 14.36 -48.86 -20.21
CA GLU A 915 15.78 -48.75 -20.64
C GLU A 915 16.37 -47.35 -20.39
N SER A 916 17.63 -47.17 -20.81
CA SER A 916 18.56 -46.05 -20.62
C SER A 916 18.01 -44.67 -21.05
N ASP A 917 18.52 -43.53 -20.56
CA ASP A 917 19.89 -43.06 -20.78
C ASP A 917 20.55 -42.30 -19.62
N ALA A 918 21.89 -42.39 -19.58
CA ALA A 918 22.77 -41.58 -18.73
C ALA A 918 24.11 -41.32 -19.44
N ALA A 919 24.43 -40.05 -19.72
CA ALA A 919 25.75 -39.59 -20.19
C ALA A 919 25.93 -38.06 -19.99
N GLY A 920 27.16 -37.62 -19.64
CA GLY A 920 27.53 -36.20 -19.46
C GLY A 920 27.29 -35.67 -18.02
N ASP A 921 28.24 -35.66 -17.08
CA ASP A 921 29.71 -35.73 -17.16
C ASP A 921 30.35 -34.46 -17.80
N GLN A 922 31.43 -33.83 -17.29
CA GLN A 922 32.12 -33.90 -15.99
C GLN A 922 33.06 -32.68 -15.81
N ALA A 923 33.08 -32.00 -14.66
CA ALA A 923 34.15 -31.10 -14.16
C ALA A 923 33.71 -30.44 -12.82
N ASN A 924 34.56 -30.20 -11.81
CA ASN A 924 35.99 -30.43 -11.65
C ASN A 924 36.29 -30.75 -10.17
N ALA A 925 37.06 -31.79 -9.86
CA ALA A 925 37.46 -32.12 -8.49
C ALA A 925 38.85 -32.77 -8.40
N ARG A 926 39.89 -31.95 -8.22
CA ARG A 926 41.24 -32.29 -7.72
C ARG A 926 41.84 -31.01 -7.13
N GLY A 927 42.45 -30.96 -5.93
CA GLY A 927 42.56 -31.98 -4.89
C GLY A 927 43.99 -32.08 -4.36
N GLN A 928 44.18 -31.78 -3.07
CA GLN A 928 45.33 -32.12 -2.22
C GLN A 928 45.09 -31.58 -0.81
N GLY A 929 45.75 -32.18 0.18
CA GLY A 929 45.86 -31.68 1.55
C GLY A 929 46.91 -32.50 2.29
N GLU A 930 47.47 -31.97 3.38
CA GLU A 930 48.22 -32.78 4.36
C GLU A 930 48.35 -32.09 5.73
N ASN A 931 48.91 -32.83 6.68
CA ASN A 931 48.82 -32.61 8.14
C ASN A 931 49.63 -31.43 8.70
N GLY A 932 49.26 -30.97 9.90
CA GLY A 932 50.07 -30.04 10.70
C GLY A 932 49.45 -29.68 12.06
N ASP A 933 49.85 -30.39 13.12
CA ASP A 933 49.41 -30.14 14.52
C ASP A 933 50.48 -29.27 15.28
N PRO A 934 50.46 -29.05 16.61
CA PRO A 934 49.99 -27.79 17.14
C PRO A 934 51.04 -26.90 17.83
N ALA A 935 50.55 -25.77 18.35
CA ALA A 935 51.11 -24.91 19.39
C ALA A 935 52.28 -23.94 19.05
N ARG A 936 51.94 -22.65 18.98
CA ARG A 936 52.68 -21.63 19.75
C ARG A 936 51.83 -20.40 20.11
N GLN A 937 52.04 -19.90 21.32
CA GLN A 937 51.32 -18.75 21.90
C GLN A 937 51.90 -17.42 21.38
N ARG A 938 51.06 -16.37 21.30
CA ARG A 938 51.37 -15.09 21.97
C ARG A 938 50.15 -14.20 22.21
N ARG A 939 50.15 -13.57 23.39
CA ARG A 939 49.08 -12.74 23.96
C ARG A 939 48.86 -11.43 23.19
N ARG A 940 47.60 -10.98 23.11
CA ARG A 940 47.21 -9.63 23.55
C ARG A 940 45.90 -9.72 24.34
N ALA A 941 45.83 -9.03 25.47
CA ALA A 941 44.67 -9.01 26.35
C ALA A 941 43.90 -7.70 26.19
N GLY A 942 42.57 -7.77 26.35
CA GLY A 942 41.66 -6.63 26.28
C GLY A 942 40.29 -7.06 26.82
N GLY A 943 40.18 -7.16 28.14
CA GLY A 943 38.95 -7.60 28.79
C GLY A 943 37.87 -6.52 28.75
N GLY A 944 36.79 -6.76 28.00
CA GLY A 944 35.57 -5.97 28.11
C GLY A 944 34.77 -6.39 29.34
N LEU A 945 34.45 -5.43 30.21
CA LEU A 945 33.48 -5.62 31.30
C LEU A 945 32.09 -5.86 30.71
N SER A 946 31.29 -6.75 31.32
CA SER A 946 29.92 -6.97 30.85
C SER A 946 29.00 -5.84 31.31
N ALA A 947 27.89 -5.64 30.61
CA ALA A 947 26.87 -4.68 31.03
C ALA A 947 26.22 -5.06 32.38
N GLN A 948 26.20 -6.36 32.73
CA GLN A 948 25.70 -6.83 34.02
C GLN A 948 26.62 -6.46 35.19
N ASP A 949 27.93 -6.42 34.98
CA ASP A 949 28.90 -5.99 36.00
C ASP A 949 28.78 -4.49 36.32
N LEU A 950 28.45 -3.68 35.32
CA LEU A 950 28.17 -2.25 35.51
C LEU A 950 26.86 -2.03 36.29
N LEU A 951 25.77 -2.70 35.89
CA LEU A 951 24.45 -2.54 36.53
C LEU A 951 24.42 -3.00 37.99
N ARG A 952 25.15 -4.08 38.34
CA ARG A 952 25.37 -4.47 39.75
C ARG A 952 26.13 -3.41 40.53
N ARG A 953 27.09 -2.72 39.91
CA ARG A 953 27.93 -1.71 40.58
C ARG A 953 27.21 -0.38 40.83
N GLU A 954 26.15 -0.11 40.08
CA GLU A 954 25.22 1.01 40.32
C GLU A 954 24.07 0.68 41.30
N GLY A 955 23.97 -0.57 41.80
CA GLY A 955 22.90 -0.98 42.72
C GLY A 955 21.51 -1.00 42.08
N ARG A 956 21.43 -1.34 40.80
CA ARG A 956 20.19 -1.34 39.98
C ARG A 956 19.77 -2.72 39.47
N LEU A 957 20.32 -3.78 40.09
CA LEU A 957 19.98 -5.20 39.93
C LEU A 957 20.04 -5.88 41.30
#